data_AF-A0A537HQM6-F1
#
_entry.id   AF-A0A537HQM6-F1
#
_cell.length_a   1.000
_cell.length_b   1.000
_cell.length_c   1.000
_cell.angle_alpha   90.00
_cell.angle_beta   90.00
_cell.angle_gamma   90.00
#
_symmetry.space_group_name_H-M   'P 1'
#
loop_
_entity.id
_entity.type
_entity.pdbx_description
1 polymer ?
#
loop_
_entity_poly.entity_id
_entity_poly.type
_entity_poly.pdbx_seq_one_letter_code
_entity_poly.pdbx_strand_id
1 'polypeptide(L)'
;MHSRKLKGTSTVKLLVIFVVTFSLVGLTGPLASLFQLPSITIPTVHATSETTVGSWYPAGAQEQTLSISQGDGISGTQVNWVLTNQVDSEDWPLTATQQGASSVNCSGNANVRCSLPMPDHGYFEIQFNLATILWGIPQSYGNSAAGQELRQGIAHLFNKQSFTANNAACLNIACVPDDQAIPVCTTTAGCTNGGLPAANPCGWDTKYAQTGGNCVVGAPGGTSYNCSLSTACPTGTLTGTTNFPWQAAIGSPDFCAAAQHFIQAFADASISGVTTNANCELVAPTGGWPAVVTSINTAGCAGVAPVATANTCFFVRTTEPRKSLGEGIAQDICALFSPAWGAWTTLLGQPIKCDNTNTGTGNAACGGGSCPFLQTEEGGISQFCGFNTSTNGIPINCWGFGTFGFGQVFPFDSTTYFEYNSIFATQTTVTCTVADCSTHVAGSPCASVTPSTGASDYMYACSPTYDSLSQAMEFSLCLGSPGPSTDPSFSQASPTFANCSGTAVSGGAGATTCIGASPVCSAVSAGYQAEDYAGSHALTIPVWDGNDVQARLSNWPLGSSSNPGWITAFGGGFSASANAFEWLNAYSASPAVAGTFRQSFLTTVDSLNPFQFSTLWDAYLLSNIYDSLFVQNPQCTNSATLAATAGVPQCSSILQNIDWMTTSHSFLCYPGGPACTSTTLGYGNSTYFANTAADLRLSLNRGNHWQDAGPVTAWDVKYSYINLNATGAFQATSLSNVAHINVLDEFTVDLNLKAKGPFTELFLGGVTIMPGHIWSACGASTWNSGVTGKEISGTNIVSAPETACIGAFGAPNIVTVGGTRADSPTFDPVTNNFLIGSSAFTCQSIGGTGHPAVGTLGGGCSIDNTQAPAFGL
;
A
#
# COMPACT_ATOMS: atom_id res chain seq x y z
N MET A 1 -24.63 25.47 51.79
CA MET A 1 -24.33 26.27 52.99
C MET A 1 -23.05 25.74 53.64
N HIS A 2 -22.09 26.63 53.87
CA HIS A 2 -20.93 26.53 54.77
C HIS A 2 -19.73 25.60 54.45
N SER A 3 -18.67 26.30 53.99
CA SER A 3 -17.24 25.98 54.01
C SER A 3 -16.69 25.75 55.43
N ARG A 4 -15.69 24.85 55.61
CA ARG A 4 -14.30 25.22 55.97
C ARG A 4 -13.36 24.06 56.37
N LYS A 5 -12.11 24.22 55.89
CA LYS A 5 -10.78 23.87 56.46
C LYS A 5 -10.03 22.64 55.91
N LEU A 6 -9.32 22.89 54.80
CA LEU A 6 -7.94 22.45 54.60
C LEU A 6 -6.98 23.39 55.35
N LYS A 7 -5.99 22.83 56.07
CA LYS A 7 -4.55 23.18 56.01
C LYS A 7 -3.79 22.67 57.24
N GLY A 8 -2.57 22.18 57.00
CA GLY A 8 -1.49 22.24 58.00
C GLY A 8 -0.35 21.26 57.78
N THR A 9 -0.62 19.97 57.85
CA THR A 9 0.42 18.99 58.24
C THR A 9 1.09 18.27 57.07
N SER A 10 0.48 18.23 55.88
CA SER A 10 0.97 17.42 54.76
C SER A 10 2.07 18.11 53.95
N THR A 11 1.99 19.42 53.74
CA THR A 11 2.96 20.15 52.92
C THR A 11 4.30 20.34 53.63
N VAL A 12 4.30 20.55 54.96
CA VAL A 12 5.54 20.64 55.75
C VAL A 12 6.26 19.28 55.80
N LYS A 13 5.52 18.17 55.90
CA LYS A 13 6.11 16.82 55.82
C LYS A 13 6.70 16.54 54.44
N LEU A 14 6.00 16.90 53.37
CA LEU A 14 6.50 16.72 52.01
C LEU A 14 7.75 17.57 51.76
N LEU A 15 7.78 18.81 52.26
CA LEU A 15 8.90 19.73 52.09
C LEU A 15 10.11 19.32 52.95
N VAL A 16 9.90 18.82 54.17
CA VAL A 16 10.96 18.25 55.02
C VAL A 16 11.53 16.98 54.37
N ILE A 17 10.69 16.11 53.81
CA ILE A 17 11.15 14.92 53.07
C ILE A 17 11.94 15.35 51.84
N PHE A 18 11.47 16.32 51.06
CA PHE A 18 12.18 16.80 49.88
C PHE A 18 13.54 17.43 50.21
N VAL A 19 13.60 18.27 51.26
CA VAL A 19 14.83 18.94 51.70
C VAL A 19 15.83 17.93 52.28
N VAL A 20 15.40 16.97 53.09
CA VAL A 20 16.27 15.92 53.63
C VAL A 20 16.77 14.99 52.52
N THR A 21 15.91 14.62 51.58
CA THR A 21 16.26 13.72 50.47
C THR A 21 17.27 14.39 49.54
N PHE A 22 17.04 15.62 49.08
CA PHE A 22 17.97 16.33 48.20
C PHE A 22 19.28 16.77 48.89
N SER A 23 19.26 17.01 50.21
CA SER A 23 20.49 17.29 50.97
C SER A 23 21.40 16.07 51.12
N LEU A 24 20.85 14.85 51.01
CA LEU A 24 21.59 13.59 51.13
C LEU A 24 22.13 13.07 49.78
N VAL A 25 21.56 13.49 48.63
CA VAL A 25 22.09 13.16 47.29
C VAL A 25 23.39 13.92 46.98
N GLY A 26 23.73 14.96 47.75
CA GLY A 26 24.95 15.75 47.58
C GLY A 26 26.22 15.17 48.24
N LEU A 27 26.14 14.06 48.96
CA LEU A 27 27.31 13.45 49.62
C LEU A 27 28.04 12.50 48.65
N THR A 28 29.28 12.83 48.30
CA THR A 28 30.16 11.93 47.52
C THR A 28 30.89 10.96 48.44
N GLY A 29 30.92 9.68 48.03
CA GLY A 29 31.65 8.62 48.73
C GLY A 29 30.79 7.38 49.04
N PRO A 30 31.38 6.35 49.69
CA PRO A 30 30.81 5.00 49.79
C PRO A 30 29.46 4.90 50.52
N LEU A 31 29.06 5.94 51.25
CA LEU A 31 27.80 6.00 52.01
C LEU A 31 26.55 6.15 51.14
N ALA A 32 26.67 6.52 49.86
CA ALA A 32 25.53 6.58 48.94
C ALA A 32 24.96 5.19 48.59
N SER A 33 25.73 4.11 48.81
CA SER A 33 25.35 2.73 48.45
C SER A 33 24.44 2.01 49.45
N LEU A 34 24.13 2.62 50.60
CA LEU A 34 23.39 1.98 51.71
C LEU A 34 21.95 2.51 51.90
N PHE A 35 21.45 3.36 51.02
CA PHE A 35 20.08 3.88 51.08
C PHE A 35 19.21 3.32 49.95
N GLN A 36 18.32 2.37 50.27
CA GLN A 36 17.23 1.95 49.40
C GLN A 36 15.96 2.74 49.73
N LEU A 37 15.38 3.39 48.72
CA LEU A 37 14.08 4.05 48.82
C LEU A 37 12.97 2.99 48.94
N PRO A 38 11.99 3.13 49.86
CA PRO A 38 10.84 2.24 49.89
C PRO A 38 9.97 2.45 48.64
N SER A 39 9.66 1.36 47.92
CA SER A 39 8.70 1.37 46.82
C SER A 39 7.30 1.69 47.38
N ILE A 40 6.70 2.78 46.93
CA ILE A 40 5.29 3.05 47.18
C ILE A 40 4.48 2.21 46.19
N THR A 41 3.79 1.20 46.68
CA THR A 41 2.73 0.51 45.94
C THR A 41 1.49 1.41 45.96
N ILE A 42 1.17 2.03 44.83
CA ILE A 42 -0.11 2.73 44.65
C ILE A 42 -1.15 1.67 44.27
N PRO A 43 -2.32 1.59 44.94
CA PRO A 43 -3.38 0.68 44.55
C PRO A 43 -3.85 1.02 43.13
N THR A 44 -4.00 0.02 42.29
CA THR A 44 -4.63 0.10 40.98
C THR A 44 -6.04 0.70 41.11
N VAL A 45 -6.26 1.82 40.41
CA VAL A 45 -7.60 2.37 40.16
C VAL A 45 -7.96 1.96 38.74
N HIS A 46 -8.99 1.12 38.60
CA HIS A 46 -9.51 0.73 37.30
C HIS A 46 -10.38 1.85 36.74
N ALA A 47 -10.13 2.27 35.50
CA ALA A 47 -11.05 3.10 34.74
C ALA A 47 -12.21 2.22 34.24
N THR A 48 -13.45 2.69 34.39
CA THR A 48 -14.68 2.01 33.95
C THR A 48 -15.10 2.35 32.51
N SER A 49 -14.33 3.16 31.81
CA SER A 49 -14.54 3.49 30.38
C SER A 49 -13.19 3.69 29.70
N GLU A 50 -12.93 2.92 28.64
CA GLU A 50 -11.76 3.07 27.76
C GLU A 50 -11.84 4.44 27.05
N THR A 51 -10.80 5.26 27.16
CA THR A 51 -10.56 6.36 26.24
C THR A 51 -9.86 5.81 25.00
N THR A 52 -10.12 6.42 23.85
CA THR A 52 -9.91 5.87 22.51
C THR A 52 -8.45 5.85 22.03
N VAL A 53 -7.49 6.13 22.92
CA VAL A 53 -6.07 6.40 22.60
C VAL A 53 -5.20 6.12 23.83
N GLY A 54 -4.20 5.24 23.68
CA GLY A 54 -3.07 5.13 24.60
C GLY A 54 -1.95 6.10 24.20
N SER A 55 -1.10 6.52 25.14
CA SER A 55 0.11 7.28 24.77
C SER A 55 1.16 6.33 24.19
N TRP A 56 1.61 6.59 22.96
CA TRP A 56 2.78 5.90 22.41
C TRP A 56 4.06 6.32 23.14
N TYR A 57 4.95 5.36 23.39
CA TYR A 57 6.30 5.60 23.90
C TYR A 57 7.31 4.78 23.09
N PRO A 58 8.48 5.33 22.72
CA PRO A 58 9.55 4.58 22.10
C PRO A 58 10.23 3.69 23.16
N ALA A 59 9.57 2.61 23.56
CA ALA A 59 10.21 1.50 24.24
C ALA A 59 10.39 0.35 23.25
N GLY A 60 11.43 -0.45 23.45
CA GLY A 60 11.50 -1.76 22.80
C GLY A 60 10.28 -2.62 23.16
N ALA A 61 10.16 -3.77 22.49
CA ALA A 61 9.04 -4.69 22.69
C ALA A 61 8.78 -4.97 24.18
N GLN A 62 7.53 -4.76 24.61
CA GLN A 62 7.11 -5.03 25.98
C GLN A 62 6.94 -6.53 26.26
N GLU A 63 6.55 -7.30 25.24
CA GLU A 63 6.53 -8.77 25.30
C GLU A 63 7.85 -9.35 24.78
N GLN A 64 8.23 -10.51 25.32
CA GLN A 64 9.51 -11.16 24.99
C GLN A 64 9.48 -11.84 23.62
N THR A 65 8.30 -12.27 23.18
CA THR A 65 8.12 -13.06 21.96
C THR A 65 6.89 -12.61 21.20
N LEU A 66 7.00 -12.64 19.87
CA LEU A 66 5.90 -12.43 18.92
C LEU A 66 5.60 -13.78 18.25
N SER A 67 4.33 -14.16 18.21
CA SER A 67 3.85 -15.37 17.52
C SER A 67 2.84 -14.97 16.46
N ILE A 68 3.13 -15.30 15.20
CA ILE A 68 2.24 -15.03 14.07
C ILE A 68 1.60 -16.33 13.58
N SER A 69 0.27 -16.39 13.57
CA SER A 69 -0.50 -17.52 13.02
C SER A 69 -1.01 -17.17 11.64
N GLN A 70 -0.66 -17.92 10.59
CA GLN A 70 -0.99 -17.58 9.21
C GLN A 70 -2.31 -18.24 8.76
N GLY A 71 -3.23 -17.43 8.25
CA GLY A 71 -4.56 -17.85 7.80
C GLY A 71 -4.61 -18.37 6.36
N ASP A 72 -5.81 -18.77 5.96
CA ASP A 72 -6.17 -19.35 4.66
C ASP A 72 -6.78 -18.32 3.69
N GLY A 73 -6.68 -17.03 4.03
CA GLY A 73 -7.33 -15.93 3.29
C GLY A 73 -8.78 -15.67 3.71
N ILE A 74 -9.30 -16.36 4.74
CA ILE A 74 -10.70 -16.26 5.17
C ILE A 74 -10.77 -15.58 6.54
N SER A 75 -11.40 -14.40 6.62
CA SER A 75 -11.51 -13.65 7.88
C SER A 75 -12.26 -14.42 8.97
N GLY A 76 -13.21 -15.29 8.60
CA GLY A 76 -13.93 -16.15 9.53
C GLY A 76 -13.03 -17.09 10.33
N THR A 77 -11.94 -17.57 9.73
CA THR A 77 -10.96 -18.44 10.39
C THR A 77 -10.25 -17.69 11.51
N GLN A 78 -9.79 -16.47 11.24
CA GLN A 78 -9.10 -15.65 12.23
C GLN A 78 -10.01 -15.21 13.39
N VAL A 79 -11.25 -14.83 13.07
CA VAL A 79 -12.26 -14.51 14.09
C VAL A 79 -12.50 -15.67 15.03
N ASN A 80 -12.52 -16.90 14.50
CA ASN A 80 -12.64 -18.08 15.35
C ASN A 80 -11.42 -18.27 16.26
N TRP A 81 -10.21 -17.95 15.79
CA TRP A 81 -8.99 -18.02 16.60
C TRP A 81 -9.01 -17.03 17.77
N VAL A 82 -9.49 -15.80 17.59
CA VAL A 82 -9.68 -14.86 18.71
C VAL A 82 -10.77 -15.37 19.65
N LEU A 83 -11.92 -15.80 19.14
CA LEU A 83 -13.04 -16.28 19.96
C LEU A 83 -12.69 -17.52 20.80
N THR A 84 -11.75 -18.33 20.33
CA THR A 84 -11.26 -19.54 21.01
C THR A 84 -9.96 -19.32 21.78
N ASN A 85 -9.48 -18.07 21.88
CA ASN A 85 -8.25 -17.68 22.59
C ASN A 85 -6.98 -18.36 22.04
N GLN A 86 -6.97 -18.70 20.75
CA GLN A 86 -5.79 -19.22 20.05
C GLN A 86 -4.81 -18.09 19.70
N VAL A 87 -5.34 -16.91 19.34
CA VAL A 87 -4.58 -15.66 19.15
C VAL A 87 -5.14 -14.54 20.03
N ASP A 88 -4.33 -13.50 20.24
CA ASP A 88 -4.66 -12.33 21.04
C ASP A 88 -5.31 -11.21 20.23
N SER A 89 -5.01 -11.12 18.92
CA SER A 89 -5.67 -10.21 17.98
C SER A 89 -5.60 -10.70 16.54
N GLU A 90 -6.36 -10.01 15.68
CA GLU A 90 -6.36 -10.16 14.23
C GLU A 90 -5.62 -9.00 13.55
N ASP A 91 -5.28 -9.19 12.28
CA ASP A 91 -4.68 -8.17 11.40
C ASP A 91 -5.66 -7.67 10.33
N TRP A 92 -6.79 -8.34 10.14
CA TRP A 92 -7.81 -8.01 9.15
C TRP A 92 -9.07 -7.46 9.81
N PRO A 93 -9.74 -6.46 9.22
CA PRO A 93 -10.96 -5.91 9.78
C PRO A 93 -12.10 -6.93 9.87
N LEU A 94 -12.86 -6.82 10.97
CA LEU A 94 -14.10 -7.56 11.18
C LEU A 94 -15.17 -7.13 10.19
N THR A 95 -15.78 -8.09 9.51
CA THR A 95 -16.97 -7.84 8.70
C THR A 95 -18.16 -7.37 9.52
N ALA A 96 -19.11 -6.74 8.84
CA ALA A 96 -20.34 -6.27 9.46
C ALA A 96 -21.10 -7.36 10.23
N THR A 97 -21.11 -8.57 9.66
CA THR A 97 -21.73 -9.76 10.26
C THR A 97 -20.91 -10.21 11.48
N GLN A 98 -19.58 -10.20 11.39
CA GLN A 98 -18.69 -10.62 12.47
C GLN A 98 -18.81 -9.72 13.72
N GLN A 99 -18.97 -8.41 13.54
CA GLN A 99 -19.18 -7.47 14.65
C GLN A 99 -20.51 -7.67 15.38
N GLY A 100 -21.51 -8.24 14.69
CA GLY A 100 -22.87 -8.43 15.20
C GLY A 100 -22.96 -9.40 16.39
N ALA A 101 -24.15 -9.44 16.99
CA ALA A 101 -24.41 -10.18 18.24
C ALA A 101 -24.19 -11.71 18.16
N SER A 102 -24.15 -12.28 16.96
CA SER A 102 -24.03 -13.73 16.72
C SER A 102 -22.60 -14.28 16.64
N SER A 103 -21.59 -13.40 16.60
CA SER A 103 -20.18 -13.78 16.39
C SER A 103 -19.30 -13.10 17.43
N VAL A 104 -18.60 -12.01 17.09
CA VAL A 104 -17.76 -11.29 18.05
C VAL A 104 -18.61 -10.59 19.11
N ASN A 105 -19.77 -10.02 18.72
CA ASN A 105 -20.61 -9.19 19.57
C ASN A 105 -19.81 -8.05 20.23
N CYS A 106 -19.32 -7.12 19.42
CA CYS A 106 -18.48 -6.00 19.89
C CYS A 106 -19.10 -5.21 21.06
N SER A 107 -20.43 -5.13 21.12
CA SER A 107 -21.16 -4.42 22.18
C SER A 107 -21.35 -5.19 23.50
N GLY A 108 -21.12 -6.51 23.52
CA GLY A 108 -21.57 -7.37 24.62
C GLY A 108 -20.65 -8.53 24.99
N ASN A 109 -19.53 -8.73 24.32
CA ASN A 109 -18.58 -9.78 24.64
C ASN A 109 -17.60 -9.32 25.74
N ALA A 110 -17.50 -10.09 26.83
CA ALA A 110 -16.59 -9.76 27.93
C ALA A 110 -15.13 -10.20 27.68
N ASN A 111 -14.93 -11.14 26.75
CA ASN A 111 -13.62 -11.75 26.46
C ASN A 111 -12.95 -11.13 25.23
N VAL A 112 -13.71 -10.50 24.34
CA VAL A 112 -13.21 -9.83 23.14
C VAL A 112 -13.67 -8.38 23.16
N ARG A 113 -12.76 -7.47 22.84
CA ARG A 113 -13.05 -6.05 22.64
C ARG A 113 -12.82 -5.70 21.19
N CYS A 114 -13.64 -4.78 20.68
CA CYS A 114 -13.45 -4.21 19.35
C CYS A 114 -12.88 -2.81 19.46
N SER A 115 -12.03 -2.43 18.50
CA SER A 115 -11.59 -1.05 18.34
C SER A 115 -12.76 -0.11 18.00
N LEU A 116 -12.53 1.19 18.08
CA LEU A 116 -13.36 2.11 17.30
C LEU A 116 -13.10 1.92 15.80
N PRO A 117 -14.06 2.25 14.93
CA PRO A 117 -13.81 2.34 13.49
C PRO A 117 -12.67 3.32 13.20
N MET A 118 -11.65 2.86 12.49
CA MET A 118 -10.48 3.65 12.10
C MET A 118 -10.36 3.68 10.58
N PRO A 119 -10.32 4.86 9.94
CA PRO A 119 -10.12 4.94 8.50
C PRO A 119 -8.84 4.18 8.10
N ASP A 120 -8.97 3.27 7.12
CA ASP A 120 -7.82 2.63 6.51
C ASP A 120 -7.07 3.67 5.67
N HIS A 121 -5.75 3.50 5.58
CA HIS A 121 -4.93 4.21 4.60
C HIS A 121 -4.75 3.36 3.33
N GLY A 122 -5.64 2.40 3.11
CA GLY A 122 -5.78 1.62 1.91
C GLY A 122 -7.08 1.93 1.19
N TYR A 123 -7.12 1.52 -0.07
CA TYR A 123 -8.31 1.59 -0.92
C TYR A 123 -8.39 0.34 -1.80
N PHE A 124 -9.58 0.04 -2.27
CA PHE A 124 -9.89 -1.15 -3.05
C PHE A 124 -10.51 -0.79 -4.40
N GLU A 125 -10.14 -1.53 -5.43
CA GLU A 125 -10.39 -1.13 -6.81
C GLU A 125 -10.50 -2.33 -7.77
N ILE A 126 -10.93 -2.04 -9.00
CA ILE A 126 -10.77 -2.92 -10.16
C ILE A 126 -9.52 -2.48 -10.92
N GLN A 127 -8.54 -3.38 -11.05
CA GLN A 127 -7.33 -3.12 -11.84
C GLN A 127 -7.38 -3.86 -13.17
N PHE A 128 -6.67 -3.31 -14.15
CA PHE A 128 -6.54 -3.85 -15.49
C PHE A 128 -5.08 -4.13 -15.80
N ASN A 129 -4.81 -5.24 -16.48
CA ASN A 129 -3.53 -5.40 -17.16
C ASN A 129 -3.55 -4.52 -18.42
N LEU A 130 -2.96 -3.32 -18.35
CA LEU A 130 -2.99 -2.36 -19.43
C LEU A 130 -2.05 -2.71 -20.58
N ALA A 131 -1.13 -3.68 -20.41
CA ALA A 131 -0.32 -4.21 -21.49
C ALA A 131 -1.08 -5.19 -22.41
N THR A 132 -2.28 -5.64 -22.00
CA THR A 132 -3.01 -6.71 -22.67
C THR A 132 -4.00 -6.23 -23.74
N ILE A 133 -4.67 -7.21 -24.36
CA ILE A 133 -5.83 -7.03 -25.24
C ILE A 133 -7.01 -7.77 -24.62
N LEU A 134 -8.12 -7.08 -24.39
CA LEU A 134 -9.34 -7.62 -23.80
C LEU A 134 -10.43 -7.69 -24.88
N TRP A 135 -10.92 -8.87 -25.23
CA TRP A 135 -11.94 -9.04 -26.29
C TRP A 135 -11.56 -8.40 -27.64
N GLY A 136 -10.28 -8.46 -28.00
CA GLY A 136 -9.77 -7.81 -29.21
C GLY A 136 -9.60 -6.28 -29.09
N ILE A 137 -9.91 -5.70 -27.94
CA ILE A 137 -9.75 -4.27 -27.65
C ILE A 137 -8.37 -4.03 -27.01
N PRO A 138 -7.43 -3.38 -27.71
CA PRO A 138 -6.11 -3.12 -27.17
C PRO A 138 -6.20 -2.10 -26.03
N GLN A 139 -5.57 -2.39 -24.90
CA GLN A 139 -5.47 -1.45 -23.79
C GLN A 139 -4.35 -0.42 -24.01
N SER A 140 -3.32 -0.79 -24.78
CA SER A 140 -2.17 0.05 -25.19
C SER A 140 -1.57 0.84 -24.03
N TYR A 141 -1.35 0.15 -22.92
CA TYR A 141 -0.77 0.70 -21.70
C TYR A 141 -1.58 1.87 -21.12
N GLY A 142 -2.91 1.82 -21.25
CA GLY A 142 -3.84 2.85 -20.80
C GLY A 142 -4.14 3.94 -21.83
N ASN A 143 -3.38 4.01 -22.93
CA ASN A 143 -3.44 5.11 -23.90
C ASN A 143 -4.43 4.88 -25.06
N SER A 144 -5.04 3.70 -25.14
CA SER A 144 -6.02 3.37 -26.19
C SER A 144 -7.37 4.04 -25.90
N ALA A 145 -7.92 4.79 -26.86
CA ALA A 145 -9.29 5.29 -26.77
C ALA A 145 -10.31 4.13 -26.66
N ALA A 146 -10.11 3.06 -27.43
CA ALA A 146 -10.93 1.85 -27.36
C ALA A 146 -10.85 1.20 -25.97
N GLY A 147 -9.64 1.15 -25.39
CA GLY A 147 -9.41 0.62 -24.05
C GLY A 147 -10.06 1.49 -22.97
N GLN A 148 -9.96 2.82 -23.08
CA GLN A 148 -10.63 3.76 -22.18
C GLN A 148 -12.14 3.54 -22.18
N GLU A 149 -12.75 3.48 -23.36
CA GLU A 149 -14.19 3.19 -23.52
C GLU A 149 -14.58 1.87 -22.84
N LEU A 150 -13.79 0.80 -23.02
CA LEU A 150 -14.07 -0.47 -22.35
C LEU A 150 -14.07 -0.35 -20.81
N ARG A 151 -13.05 0.31 -20.25
CA ARG A 151 -12.90 0.45 -18.79
C ARG A 151 -13.97 1.36 -18.19
N GLN A 152 -14.31 2.46 -18.87
CA GLN A 152 -15.46 3.31 -18.49
C GLN A 152 -16.77 2.52 -18.54
N GLY A 153 -16.95 1.65 -19.55
CA GLY A 153 -18.10 0.75 -19.61
C GLY A 153 -18.18 -0.20 -18.42
N ILE A 154 -17.05 -0.76 -17.98
CA ILE A 154 -16.99 -1.60 -16.77
C ILE A 154 -17.29 -0.79 -15.50
N ALA A 155 -16.85 0.47 -15.43
CA ALA A 155 -17.14 1.36 -14.30
C ALA A 155 -18.64 1.63 -14.12
N HIS A 156 -19.42 1.60 -15.19
CA HIS A 156 -20.89 1.70 -15.14
C HIS A 156 -21.59 0.41 -14.68
N LEU A 157 -20.92 -0.75 -14.60
CA LEU A 157 -21.62 -2.00 -14.28
C LEU A 157 -22.02 -2.13 -12.81
N PHE A 158 -21.60 -1.21 -11.94
CA PHE A 158 -21.97 -1.23 -10.54
C PHE A 158 -22.06 0.19 -9.98
N ASN A 159 -22.90 0.38 -8.97
CA ASN A 159 -23.01 1.66 -8.28
C ASN A 159 -22.21 1.63 -6.98
N LYS A 160 -21.12 2.39 -6.91
CA LYS A 160 -20.19 2.40 -5.75
C LYS A 160 -20.87 2.80 -4.44
N GLN A 161 -21.76 3.81 -4.47
CA GLN A 161 -22.52 4.23 -3.28
C GLN A 161 -23.50 3.15 -2.83
N SER A 162 -24.19 2.51 -3.77
CA SER A 162 -25.08 1.39 -3.48
C SER A 162 -24.29 0.18 -2.97
N PHE A 163 -23.09 -0.06 -3.49
CA PHE A 163 -22.21 -1.13 -3.04
C PHE A 163 -21.83 -0.95 -1.57
N THR A 164 -21.28 0.22 -1.22
CA THR A 164 -20.88 0.48 0.17
C THR A 164 -22.08 0.55 1.11
N ALA A 165 -23.24 1.01 0.64
CA ALA A 165 -24.46 1.10 1.44
C ALA A 165 -25.24 -0.21 1.59
N ASN A 166 -25.12 -1.17 0.67
CA ASN A 166 -26.00 -2.35 0.62
C ASN A 166 -25.27 -3.69 0.56
N ASN A 167 -23.97 -3.73 0.35
CA ASN A 167 -23.22 -4.98 0.43
C ASN A 167 -23.19 -5.47 1.88
N ALA A 168 -23.59 -6.71 2.12
CA ALA A 168 -23.63 -7.30 3.45
C ALA A 168 -22.27 -7.27 4.16
N ALA A 169 -21.17 -7.33 3.41
CA ALA A 169 -19.83 -7.18 3.94
C ALA A 169 -19.55 -5.75 4.39
N CYS A 170 -20.10 -4.72 3.74
CA CYS A 170 -19.83 -3.31 4.04
C CYS A 170 -20.69 -2.70 5.17
N LEU A 171 -21.88 -3.24 5.43
CA LEU A 171 -22.92 -2.59 6.25
C LEU A 171 -22.52 -2.17 7.69
N ASN A 172 -21.44 -2.69 8.28
CA ASN A 172 -20.89 -2.24 9.58
C ASN A 172 -19.34 -2.20 9.68
N ILE A 173 -18.58 -2.45 8.59
CA ILE A 173 -17.13 -2.10 8.52
C ILE A 173 -16.96 -0.66 8.00
N ALA A 174 -18.07 0.07 7.83
CA ALA A 174 -18.13 1.43 7.31
C ALA A 174 -17.27 1.65 6.05
N CYS A 175 -17.43 0.77 5.04
CA CYS A 175 -16.86 1.03 3.70
C CYS A 175 -17.24 2.44 3.26
N VAL A 176 -16.25 3.24 2.85
CA VAL A 176 -16.49 4.60 2.35
C VAL A 176 -16.41 4.54 0.83
N PRO A 177 -17.45 4.96 0.07
CA PRO A 177 -17.37 4.93 -1.38
C PRO A 177 -16.25 5.85 -1.85
N ASP A 178 -15.50 5.38 -2.84
CA ASP A 178 -14.31 6.08 -3.32
C ASP A 178 -14.26 6.16 -4.85
N ASP A 179 -13.79 7.30 -5.34
CA ASP A 179 -13.60 7.59 -6.75
C ASP A 179 -12.11 7.72 -7.13
N GLN A 180 -11.21 7.76 -6.14
CA GLN A 180 -9.81 8.13 -6.33
C GLN A 180 -8.86 6.93 -6.22
N ALA A 181 -7.75 6.93 -6.95
CA ALA A 181 -6.74 5.87 -6.81
C ALA A 181 -5.79 6.11 -5.61
N ILE A 182 -6.34 6.63 -4.50
CA ILE A 182 -5.69 7.00 -3.24
C ILE A 182 -6.76 6.98 -2.14
N PRO A 183 -6.38 6.87 -0.86
CA PRO A 183 -7.34 7.01 0.22
C PRO A 183 -8.15 8.32 0.12
N VAL A 184 -9.42 8.23 0.50
CA VAL A 184 -10.45 9.22 0.29
C VAL A 184 -10.13 10.53 1.01
N CYS A 185 -10.22 11.65 0.28
CA CYS A 185 -10.17 12.99 0.87
C CYS A 185 -11.34 13.81 0.33
N THR A 186 -12.48 13.67 1.01
CA THR A 186 -13.75 14.25 0.59
C THR A 186 -14.35 15.14 1.68
N THR A 187 -15.33 15.96 1.28
CA THR A 187 -16.09 16.81 2.21
C THR A 187 -16.78 16.06 3.34
N THR A 188 -17.05 14.76 3.16
CA THR A 188 -17.80 13.94 4.13
C THR A 188 -16.88 13.02 4.94
N ALA A 189 -15.87 12.42 4.32
CA ALA A 189 -14.97 11.47 4.98
C ALA A 189 -13.80 12.13 5.73
N GLY A 190 -13.46 13.39 5.41
CA GLY A 190 -12.19 13.99 5.84
C GLY A 190 -11.03 13.47 4.98
N CYS A 191 -9.79 13.79 5.36
CA CYS A 191 -8.60 13.42 4.58
C CYS A 191 -7.68 12.50 5.36
N THR A 192 -7.45 11.31 4.81
CA THR A 192 -6.53 10.29 5.32
C THR A 192 -5.29 10.15 4.44
N ASN A 193 -5.30 10.70 3.23
CA ASN A 193 -4.23 10.59 2.23
C ASN A 193 -3.10 11.64 2.33
N GLY A 194 -3.10 12.49 3.36
CA GLY A 194 -2.11 13.57 3.48
C GLY A 194 -2.60 14.94 2.97
N GLY A 195 -3.84 15.04 2.51
CA GLY A 195 -4.54 16.31 2.26
C GLY A 195 -4.76 16.67 0.80
N LEU A 196 -4.69 15.71 -0.13
CA LEU A 196 -5.04 15.90 -1.54
C LEU A 196 -6.55 15.67 -1.73
N PRO A 197 -7.38 16.71 -1.95
CA PRO A 197 -8.82 16.54 -2.12
C PRO A 197 -9.19 15.79 -3.39
N ALA A 198 -10.33 15.10 -3.37
CA ALA A 198 -10.87 14.42 -4.53
C ALA A 198 -11.09 15.33 -5.74
N ALA A 199 -10.66 14.85 -6.90
CA ALA A 199 -11.00 15.48 -8.16
C ALA A 199 -12.49 15.40 -8.41
N ASN A 200 -13.00 16.41 -9.10
CA ASN A 200 -14.39 16.51 -9.49
C ASN A 200 -14.69 15.52 -10.62
N PRO A 201 -15.41 14.42 -10.36
CA PRO A 201 -15.52 13.34 -11.32
C PRO A 201 -16.62 13.55 -12.38
N CYS A 202 -17.39 14.63 -12.28
CA CYS A 202 -18.56 14.84 -13.14
C CYS A 202 -18.22 15.05 -14.63
N GLY A 203 -16.96 15.34 -14.95
CA GLY A 203 -16.47 15.48 -16.31
C GLY A 203 -15.73 14.26 -16.85
N TRP A 204 -15.57 13.20 -16.04
CA TRP A 204 -14.76 12.04 -16.41
C TRP A 204 -15.41 11.20 -17.50
N ASP A 205 -16.73 11.00 -17.41
CA ASP A 205 -17.50 10.44 -18.51
C ASP A 205 -17.99 11.55 -19.43
N THR A 206 -17.32 11.67 -20.58
CA THR A 206 -17.68 12.69 -21.58
C THR A 206 -18.97 12.38 -22.35
N LYS A 207 -19.46 11.13 -22.32
CA LYS A 207 -20.73 10.73 -22.94
C LYS A 207 -21.91 10.99 -22.03
N TYR A 208 -21.77 10.67 -20.75
CA TYR A 208 -22.84 10.81 -19.76
C TYR A 208 -22.44 11.67 -18.57
N ALA A 209 -21.85 12.83 -18.84
CA ALA A 209 -21.41 13.80 -17.85
C ALA A 209 -22.45 14.02 -16.72
N GLN A 210 -21.99 13.89 -15.50
CA GLN A 210 -22.82 14.03 -14.31
C GLN A 210 -23.05 15.52 -13.98
N THR A 211 -24.14 15.80 -13.28
CA THR A 211 -24.51 17.16 -12.87
C THR A 211 -25.03 17.19 -11.44
N GLY A 212 -25.05 18.37 -10.83
CA GLY A 212 -25.64 18.60 -9.51
C GLY A 212 -24.64 19.04 -8.43
N GLY A 213 -25.08 18.99 -7.17
CA GLY A 213 -24.30 19.50 -6.03
C GLY A 213 -23.04 18.70 -5.71
N ASN A 214 -22.91 17.49 -6.24
CA ASN A 214 -21.73 16.64 -6.08
C ASN A 214 -20.63 16.93 -7.12
N CYS A 215 -20.86 17.83 -8.07
CA CYS A 215 -19.86 18.19 -9.08
C CYS A 215 -18.91 19.26 -8.57
N VAL A 216 -18.11 18.88 -7.58
CA VAL A 216 -17.18 19.76 -6.88
C VAL A 216 -15.91 19.03 -6.50
N VAL A 217 -14.83 19.77 -6.26
CA VAL A 217 -13.62 19.27 -5.61
C VAL A 217 -13.97 18.71 -4.22
N GLY A 218 -13.53 17.48 -3.96
CA GLY A 218 -13.85 16.69 -2.77
C GLY A 218 -15.31 16.25 -2.72
N ALA A 219 -15.88 15.93 -3.88
CA ALA A 219 -17.20 15.32 -4.03
C ALA A 219 -17.37 14.14 -3.05
N PRO A 220 -18.60 13.85 -2.58
CA PRO A 220 -18.86 12.58 -1.91
C PRO A 220 -18.46 11.44 -2.85
N GLY A 221 -17.64 10.48 -2.43
CA GLY A 221 -17.20 9.41 -3.33
C GLY A 221 -18.34 8.57 -3.89
N GLY A 222 -18.06 7.81 -4.95
CA GLY A 222 -19.05 7.04 -5.71
C GLY A 222 -19.93 7.85 -6.65
N THR A 223 -19.45 9.03 -7.07
CA THR A 223 -20.13 9.93 -8.01
C THR A 223 -19.65 9.75 -9.45
N SER A 224 -18.46 9.18 -9.65
CA SER A 224 -17.96 8.82 -10.99
C SER A 224 -18.80 7.71 -11.64
N TYR A 225 -18.92 7.75 -12.97
CA TYR A 225 -19.59 6.74 -13.82
C TYR A 225 -20.94 6.24 -13.28
N ASN A 226 -21.79 7.18 -12.85
CA ASN A 226 -23.03 6.88 -12.15
C ASN A 226 -24.21 7.60 -12.81
N CYS A 227 -25.06 6.84 -13.50
CA CYS A 227 -26.19 7.37 -14.23
C CYS A 227 -27.31 7.95 -13.35
N SER A 228 -27.31 7.71 -12.03
CA SER A 228 -28.23 8.42 -11.13
C SER A 228 -27.96 9.94 -11.07
N LEU A 229 -26.78 10.38 -11.49
CA LEU A 229 -26.36 11.79 -11.53
C LEU A 229 -26.28 12.35 -12.95
N SER A 230 -26.67 11.57 -13.96
CA SER A 230 -26.65 11.97 -15.37
C SER A 230 -28.04 11.85 -15.99
N THR A 231 -28.46 12.90 -16.68
CA THR A 231 -29.74 12.89 -17.43
C THR A 231 -29.57 12.40 -18.87
N ALA A 232 -28.32 12.18 -19.31
CA ALA A 232 -27.99 11.77 -20.67
C ALA A 232 -27.91 10.25 -20.84
N CYS A 233 -27.91 9.48 -19.74
CA CYS A 233 -27.77 8.03 -19.82
C CYS A 233 -28.92 7.38 -20.61
N PRO A 234 -28.61 6.42 -21.49
CA PRO A 234 -29.62 5.65 -22.20
C PRO A 234 -30.39 4.76 -21.24
N THR A 235 -31.60 4.34 -21.61
CA THR A 235 -32.41 3.41 -20.82
C THR A 235 -32.92 2.27 -21.70
N GLY A 236 -33.07 1.09 -21.09
CA GLY A 236 -33.58 -0.11 -21.74
C GLY A 236 -34.83 -0.64 -21.06
N THR A 237 -35.25 -1.84 -21.46
CA THR A 237 -36.32 -2.57 -20.78
C THR A 237 -35.74 -3.26 -19.56
N LEU A 238 -36.11 -2.78 -18.37
CA LEU A 238 -35.71 -3.40 -17.11
C LEU A 238 -36.26 -4.83 -17.01
N THR A 239 -35.38 -5.80 -16.75
CA THR A 239 -35.78 -7.20 -16.57
C THR A 239 -35.04 -7.88 -15.41
N GLY A 240 -35.72 -8.82 -14.75
CA GLY A 240 -35.10 -9.73 -13.78
C GLY A 240 -34.83 -9.17 -12.39
N THR A 241 -34.32 -10.06 -11.54
CA THR A 241 -33.74 -9.72 -10.23
C THR A 241 -32.22 -9.78 -10.29
N THR A 242 -31.54 -8.98 -9.48
CA THR A 242 -30.09 -9.02 -9.30
C THR A 242 -29.69 -10.08 -8.26
N ASN A 243 -28.43 -10.53 -8.29
CA ASN A 243 -27.89 -11.41 -7.24
C ASN A 243 -27.46 -10.57 -6.02
N PHE A 244 -26.84 -9.42 -6.29
CA PHE A 244 -26.45 -8.43 -5.30
C PHE A 244 -27.29 -7.14 -5.44
N PRO A 245 -27.66 -6.47 -4.34
CA PRO A 245 -28.51 -5.27 -4.38
C PRO A 245 -27.91 -4.05 -5.11
N TRP A 246 -26.59 -4.05 -5.34
CA TRP A 246 -25.83 -2.93 -5.90
C TRP A 246 -25.46 -3.11 -7.38
N GLN A 247 -25.72 -4.29 -7.97
CA GLN A 247 -25.46 -4.56 -9.39
C GLN A 247 -26.28 -3.66 -10.30
N ALA A 248 -25.74 -3.36 -11.49
CA ALA A 248 -26.52 -2.73 -12.53
C ALA A 248 -27.54 -3.73 -13.11
N ALA A 249 -28.82 -3.56 -12.79
CA ALA A 249 -29.86 -4.42 -13.33
C ALA A 249 -29.90 -4.37 -14.87
N ILE A 250 -30.23 -5.49 -15.52
CA ILE A 250 -30.36 -5.57 -16.98
C ILE A 250 -31.37 -4.53 -17.47
N GLY A 251 -30.97 -3.71 -18.44
CA GLY A 251 -31.78 -2.60 -18.99
C GLY A 251 -31.81 -1.32 -18.14
N SER A 252 -31.12 -1.29 -17.00
CA SER A 252 -30.96 -0.08 -16.19
C SER A 252 -30.11 0.99 -16.91
N PRO A 253 -30.20 2.27 -16.49
CA PRO A 253 -29.43 3.33 -17.15
C PRO A 253 -27.92 3.06 -17.20
N ASP A 254 -27.36 2.62 -16.08
CA ASP A 254 -25.95 2.26 -15.94
C ASP A 254 -25.57 1.04 -16.80
N PHE A 255 -26.40 -0.02 -16.80
CA PHE A 255 -26.17 -1.18 -17.70
C PHE A 255 -26.21 -0.78 -19.19
N CYS A 256 -27.10 0.14 -19.56
CA CYS A 256 -27.19 0.66 -20.92
C CYS A 256 -26.01 1.56 -21.29
N ALA A 257 -25.55 2.42 -20.38
CA ALA A 257 -24.35 3.24 -20.57
C ALA A 257 -23.12 2.33 -20.79
N ALA A 258 -22.96 1.30 -19.95
CA ALA A 258 -21.92 0.28 -20.12
C ALA A 258 -21.96 -0.34 -21.52
N ALA A 259 -23.14 -0.75 -22.01
CA ALA A 259 -23.28 -1.34 -23.34
C ALA A 259 -22.88 -0.36 -24.47
N GLN A 260 -23.21 0.92 -24.35
CA GLN A 260 -22.80 1.93 -25.35
C GLN A 260 -21.30 2.20 -25.35
N HIS A 261 -20.67 2.20 -24.17
CA HIS A 261 -19.22 2.24 -24.04
C HIS A 261 -18.56 1.02 -24.71
N PHE A 262 -19.10 -0.19 -24.48
CA PHE A 262 -18.61 -1.41 -25.16
C PHE A 262 -18.77 -1.34 -26.68
N ILE A 263 -19.90 -0.86 -27.20
CA ILE A 263 -20.09 -0.67 -28.66
C ILE A 263 -19.03 0.28 -29.22
N GLN A 264 -18.78 1.40 -28.55
CA GLN A 264 -17.76 2.35 -29.00
C GLN A 264 -16.36 1.74 -28.92
N ALA A 265 -16.04 1.03 -27.84
CA ALA A 265 -14.76 0.34 -27.68
C ALA A 265 -14.52 -0.67 -28.82
N PHE A 266 -15.54 -1.45 -29.19
CA PHE A 266 -15.47 -2.34 -30.35
C PHE A 266 -15.28 -1.56 -31.66
N ALA A 267 -16.04 -0.49 -31.88
CA ALA A 267 -15.91 0.34 -33.07
C ALA A 267 -14.50 0.94 -33.22
N ASP A 268 -13.94 1.47 -32.14
CA ASP A 268 -12.59 2.05 -32.10
C ASP A 268 -11.49 0.98 -32.25
N ALA A 269 -11.77 -0.25 -31.82
CA ALA A 269 -10.94 -1.43 -32.08
C ALA A 269 -11.14 -2.02 -33.49
N SER A 270 -11.86 -1.33 -34.39
CA SER A 270 -12.17 -1.78 -35.75
C SER A 270 -13.05 -3.05 -35.83
N ILE A 271 -13.85 -3.30 -34.80
CA ILE A 271 -14.86 -4.37 -34.73
C ILE A 271 -16.23 -3.74 -34.98
N SER A 272 -16.62 -3.64 -36.26
CA SER A 272 -17.85 -2.96 -36.68
C SER A 272 -19.09 -3.84 -36.60
N GLY A 273 -20.25 -3.21 -36.38
CA GLY A 273 -21.56 -3.87 -36.48
C GLY A 273 -22.09 -4.47 -35.18
N VAL A 274 -21.41 -4.23 -34.05
CA VAL A 274 -21.94 -4.52 -32.72
C VAL A 274 -23.06 -3.53 -32.39
N THR A 275 -24.19 -4.03 -31.90
CA THR A 275 -25.33 -3.21 -31.46
C THR A 275 -25.85 -3.71 -30.12
N THR A 276 -27.00 -3.19 -29.66
CA THR A 276 -27.71 -3.72 -28.49
C THR A 276 -29.14 -4.13 -28.83
N ASN A 277 -29.73 -4.99 -28.00
CA ASN A 277 -31.16 -5.27 -28.01
C ASN A 277 -31.95 -4.29 -27.10
N ALA A 278 -33.26 -4.53 -26.91
CA ALA A 278 -34.11 -3.67 -26.08
C ALA A 278 -33.75 -3.67 -24.58
N ASN A 279 -32.99 -4.66 -24.11
CA ASN A 279 -32.50 -4.79 -22.74
C ASN A 279 -31.08 -4.22 -22.58
N CYS A 280 -30.54 -3.58 -23.63
CA CYS A 280 -29.16 -3.10 -23.71
C CYS A 280 -28.09 -4.21 -23.67
N GLU A 281 -28.44 -5.43 -24.03
CA GLU A 281 -27.46 -6.53 -24.15
C GLU A 281 -26.82 -6.51 -25.54
N LEU A 282 -25.53 -6.85 -25.64
CA LEU A 282 -24.73 -6.77 -26.86
C LEU A 282 -25.15 -7.82 -27.89
N VAL A 283 -25.42 -7.33 -29.10
CA VAL A 283 -25.75 -8.14 -30.27
C VAL A 283 -24.54 -8.17 -31.20
N ALA A 284 -24.11 -9.37 -31.54
CA ALA A 284 -22.95 -9.61 -32.39
C ALA A 284 -23.13 -9.02 -33.80
N PRO A 285 -22.03 -8.72 -34.51
CA PRO A 285 -22.08 -8.35 -35.93
C PRO A 285 -22.75 -9.41 -36.80
N THR A 286 -23.16 -9.01 -38.00
CA THR A 286 -23.67 -9.97 -38.99
C THR A 286 -22.59 -11.01 -39.30
N GLY A 287 -22.87 -12.29 -39.02
CA GLY A 287 -21.91 -13.39 -39.13
C GLY A 287 -21.33 -13.88 -37.79
N GLY A 288 -21.67 -13.22 -36.68
CA GLY A 288 -21.25 -13.60 -35.33
C GLY A 288 -20.05 -12.81 -34.80
N TRP A 289 -19.64 -13.11 -33.58
CA TRP A 289 -18.47 -12.50 -32.95
C TRP A 289 -17.18 -12.94 -33.67
N PRO A 290 -16.25 -12.00 -33.97
CA PRO A 290 -15.00 -12.34 -34.62
C PRO A 290 -14.08 -13.14 -33.68
N ALA A 291 -13.13 -13.86 -34.29
CA ALA A 291 -12.17 -14.68 -33.55
C ALA A 291 -11.38 -13.88 -32.49
N VAL A 292 -11.04 -12.62 -32.74
CA VAL A 292 -10.30 -11.78 -31.78
C VAL A 292 -11.05 -11.55 -30.45
N VAL A 293 -12.38 -11.69 -30.44
CA VAL A 293 -13.23 -11.58 -29.25
C VAL A 293 -13.41 -12.95 -28.54
N THR A 294 -13.26 -14.04 -29.30
CA THR A 294 -13.62 -15.42 -28.88
C THR A 294 -12.44 -16.38 -28.86
N SER A 295 -11.22 -15.93 -29.15
CA SER A 295 -10.02 -16.78 -29.10
C SER A 295 -9.58 -16.94 -27.66
N ILE A 296 -9.41 -18.18 -27.22
CA ILE A 296 -8.97 -18.51 -25.87
C ILE A 296 -7.56 -17.97 -25.62
N ASN A 297 -7.35 -17.32 -24.48
CA ASN A 297 -6.04 -16.93 -24.00
C ASN A 297 -5.24 -18.19 -23.63
N THR A 298 -4.02 -18.36 -24.14
CA THR A 298 -3.25 -19.60 -23.88
C THR A 298 -2.37 -19.54 -22.62
N ALA A 299 -2.24 -18.37 -21.98
CA ALA A 299 -1.35 -18.15 -20.83
C ALA A 299 -1.87 -18.69 -19.49
N GLY A 300 -3.12 -19.19 -19.44
CA GLY A 300 -3.76 -19.62 -18.18
C GLY A 300 -4.23 -18.44 -17.34
N CYS A 301 -5.27 -18.63 -16.54
CA CYS A 301 -5.68 -17.65 -15.54
C CYS A 301 -4.93 -17.97 -14.23
N ALA A 302 -4.26 -17.00 -13.60
CA ALA A 302 -3.47 -17.19 -12.37
C ALA A 302 -2.10 -17.91 -12.51
N GLY A 303 -1.55 -18.02 -13.74
CA GLY A 303 -0.15 -18.44 -13.97
C GLY A 303 0.17 -19.92 -13.73
N VAL A 304 -0.82 -20.72 -13.32
CA VAL A 304 -0.78 -22.19 -13.23
C VAL A 304 -2.17 -22.72 -13.64
N ALA A 305 -2.36 -24.05 -13.72
CA ALA A 305 -3.67 -24.63 -14.01
C ALA A 305 -4.77 -24.02 -13.10
N PRO A 306 -5.97 -23.71 -13.63
CA PRO A 306 -6.55 -24.22 -14.89
C PRO A 306 -6.02 -23.57 -16.18
N VAL A 307 -5.98 -24.36 -17.25
CA VAL A 307 -5.78 -23.86 -18.62
C VAL A 307 -6.87 -22.83 -18.88
N ALA A 308 -6.50 -21.67 -19.42
CA ALA A 308 -7.48 -20.64 -19.74
C ALA A 308 -8.48 -21.20 -20.76
N THR A 309 -9.75 -20.94 -20.50
CA THR A 309 -10.89 -21.41 -21.27
C THR A 309 -11.65 -20.25 -21.91
N ALA A 310 -11.27 -19.01 -21.60
CA ALA A 310 -11.84 -17.79 -22.15
C ALA A 310 -10.80 -16.87 -22.81
N ASN A 311 -11.28 -15.88 -23.57
CA ASN A 311 -10.46 -14.81 -24.10
C ASN A 311 -9.90 -13.92 -22.99
N THR A 312 -10.73 -13.61 -21.98
CA THR A 312 -10.36 -12.74 -20.87
C THR A 312 -10.49 -13.47 -19.54
N CYS A 313 -9.46 -13.33 -18.69
CA CYS A 313 -9.44 -13.81 -17.32
C CYS A 313 -9.81 -12.66 -16.35
N PHE A 314 -10.80 -12.89 -15.50
CA PHE A 314 -11.11 -12.03 -14.36
C PHE A 314 -10.65 -12.70 -13.07
N PHE A 315 -9.62 -12.15 -12.43
CA PHE A 315 -9.12 -12.65 -11.14
C PHE A 315 -9.91 -12.01 -10.00
N VAL A 316 -10.64 -12.83 -9.24
CA VAL A 316 -11.49 -12.37 -8.14
C VAL A 316 -10.86 -12.77 -6.81
N ARG A 317 -10.56 -11.78 -5.97
CA ARG A 317 -10.04 -12.05 -4.62
C ARG A 317 -11.11 -12.70 -3.77
N THR A 318 -10.74 -13.74 -3.03
CA THR A 318 -11.65 -14.52 -2.16
C THR A 318 -12.12 -13.78 -0.91
N THR A 319 -11.51 -12.65 -0.58
CA THR A 319 -11.82 -11.84 0.60
C THR A 319 -13.02 -10.93 0.34
N GLU A 320 -14.01 -10.90 1.22
CA GLU A 320 -15.05 -9.87 1.18
C GLU A 320 -14.50 -8.49 1.59
N PRO A 321 -15.05 -7.37 1.08
CA PRO A 321 -16.08 -7.25 0.03
C PRO A 321 -15.61 -7.49 -1.43
N ARG A 322 -14.31 -7.72 -1.69
CA ARG A 322 -13.75 -7.90 -3.05
C ARG A 322 -14.35 -9.10 -3.79
N LYS A 323 -14.68 -10.17 -3.08
CA LYS A 323 -15.30 -11.37 -3.65
C LYS A 323 -16.66 -11.07 -4.26
N SER A 324 -17.60 -10.58 -3.43
CA SER A 324 -18.95 -10.24 -3.91
C SER A 324 -18.93 -9.17 -5.01
N LEU A 325 -18.03 -8.17 -4.93
CA LEU A 325 -17.82 -7.21 -6.02
C LEU A 325 -17.45 -7.90 -7.34
N GLY A 326 -16.46 -8.79 -7.29
CA GLY A 326 -15.96 -9.49 -8.48
C GLY A 326 -16.99 -10.44 -9.08
N GLU A 327 -17.66 -11.25 -8.25
CA GLU A 327 -18.74 -12.13 -8.70
C GLU A 327 -19.88 -11.34 -9.36
N GLY A 328 -20.26 -10.20 -8.79
CA GLY A 328 -21.34 -9.38 -9.34
C GLY A 328 -20.98 -8.72 -10.67
N ILE A 329 -19.79 -8.11 -10.76
CA ILE A 329 -19.29 -7.53 -12.04
C ILE A 329 -19.15 -8.63 -13.10
N ALA A 330 -18.67 -9.82 -12.73
CA ALA A 330 -18.56 -10.93 -13.65
C ALA A 330 -19.93 -11.31 -14.23
N GLN A 331 -20.97 -11.41 -13.38
CA GLN A 331 -22.34 -11.65 -13.82
C GLN A 331 -22.85 -10.55 -14.77
N ASP A 332 -22.57 -9.28 -14.47
CA ASP A 332 -23.02 -8.15 -15.28
C ASP A 332 -22.35 -8.14 -16.67
N ILE A 333 -21.04 -8.45 -16.73
CA ILE A 333 -20.31 -8.63 -18.00
C ILE A 333 -20.87 -9.84 -18.77
N CYS A 334 -21.13 -10.96 -18.09
CA CYS A 334 -21.75 -12.13 -18.72
C CYS A 334 -23.14 -11.79 -19.28
N ALA A 335 -23.91 -10.96 -18.58
CA ALA A 335 -25.20 -10.49 -19.03
C ALA A 335 -25.13 -9.59 -20.27
N LEU A 336 -24.10 -8.73 -20.37
CA LEU A 336 -23.87 -7.96 -21.61
C LEU A 336 -23.71 -8.86 -22.82
N PHE A 337 -22.99 -9.99 -22.71
CA PHE A 337 -22.81 -10.94 -23.81
C PHE A 337 -23.91 -12.03 -23.91
N SER A 338 -24.90 -12.00 -23.01
CA SER A 338 -25.93 -13.04 -22.86
C SER A 338 -26.72 -13.39 -24.14
N PRO A 339 -26.92 -12.48 -25.14
CA PRO A 339 -27.62 -12.84 -26.36
C PRO A 339 -26.94 -13.97 -27.13
N ALA A 340 -25.63 -14.19 -26.93
CA ALA A 340 -24.98 -15.38 -27.44
C ALA A 340 -25.60 -16.66 -26.88
N TRP A 341 -26.13 -16.67 -25.65
CA TRP A 341 -26.74 -17.83 -24.98
C TRP A 341 -28.28 -17.82 -24.96
N GLY A 342 -28.92 -17.00 -25.80
CA GLY A 342 -30.38 -16.88 -25.83
C GLY A 342 -30.96 -15.79 -24.93
N ALA A 343 -30.10 -14.89 -24.44
CA ALA A 343 -30.39 -13.79 -23.52
C ALA A 343 -30.78 -14.24 -22.10
N TRP A 344 -30.31 -13.49 -21.10
CA TRP A 344 -30.64 -13.75 -19.70
C TRP A 344 -31.76 -12.82 -19.24
N THR A 345 -32.72 -13.36 -18.49
CA THR A 345 -33.85 -12.57 -17.97
C THR A 345 -33.69 -12.20 -16.50
N THR A 346 -32.62 -12.64 -15.83
CA THR A 346 -32.27 -12.34 -14.43
C THR A 346 -30.81 -12.72 -14.17
N LEU A 347 -30.15 -11.99 -13.26
CA LEU A 347 -28.79 -12.29 -12.80
C LEU A 347 -28.77 -13.26 -11.61
N LEU A 348 -29.85 -13.35 -10.85
CA LEU A 348 -29.95 -14.24 -9.70
C LEU A 348 -29.77 -15.71 -10.14
N GLY A 349 -28.77 -16.38 -9.56
CA GLY A 349 -28.43 -17.78 -9.88
C GLY A 349 -27.73 -17.97 -11.21
N GLN A 350 -27.32 -16.89 -11.91
CA GLN A 350 -26.53 -17.01 -13.13
C GLN A 350 -25.06 -17.33 -12.83
N PRO A 351 -24.38 -18.04 -13.76
CA PRO A 351 -22.95 -18.29 -13.65
C PRO A 351 -22.14 -16.98 -13.63
N ILE A 352 -21.09 -16.94 -12.81
CA ILE A 352 -20.08 -15.86 -12.77
C ILE A 352 -19.03 -15.99 -13.89
N LYS A 353 -19.30 -16.79 -14.94
CA LYS A 353 -18.44 -16.98 -16.11
C LYS A 353 -19.29 -17.19 -17.36
N CYS A 354 -18.86 -16.65 -18.49
CA CYS A 354 -19.54 -16.79 -19.78
C CYS A 354 -18.60 -17.43 -20.80
N ASP A 355 -18.35 -18.72 -20.56
CA ASP A 355 -17.60 -19.61 -21.42
C ASP A 355 -18.32 -20.97 -21.51
N ASN A 356 -18.53 -21.44 -22.74
CA ASN A 356 -19.21 -22.71 -23.04
C ASN A 356 -18.29 -23.76 -23.69
N THR A 357 -16.97 -23.59 -23.65
CA THR A 357 -15.98 -24.56 -24.17
C THR A 357 -16.18 -25.96 -23.59
N ASN A 358 -16.58 -26.03 -22.31
CA ASN A 358 -16.84 -27.28 -21.61
C ASN A 358 -18.20 -27.93 -21.93
N THR A 359 -19.13 -27.22 -22.57
CA THR A 359 -20.46 -27.77 -22.91
C THR A 359 -20.56 -28.23 -24.37
N GLY A 360 -19.59 -27.86 -25.22
CA GLY A 360 -19.44 -28.40 -26.58
C GLY A 360 -20.57 -28.07 -27.56
N THR A 361 -21.48 -27.14 -27.22
CA THR A 361 -22.63 -26.79 -28.06
C THR A 361 -22.26 -25.71 -29.07
N GLY A 362 -22.47 -26.00 -30.36
CA GLY A 362 -22.26 -25.02 -31.42
C GLY A 362 -23.22 -23.84 -31.31
N ASN A 363 -22.66 -22.62 -31.20
CA ASN A 363 -23.42 -21.40 -30.98
C ASN A 363 -23.41 -20.52 -32.23
N ALA A 364 -24.58 -20.20 -32.78
CA ALA A 364 -24.70 -19.38 -33.98
C ALA A 364 -24.10 -17.97 -33.82
N ALA A 365 -24.12 -17.41 -32.61
CA ALA A 365 -23.49 -16.13 -32.31
C ALA A 365 -21.96 -16.16 -32.40
N CYS A 366 -21.36 -17.35 -32.37
CA CYS A 366 -19.92 -17.59 -32.50
C CYS A 366 -19.60 -18.53 -33.67
N GLY A 367 -20.34 -18.37 -34.78
CA GLY A 367 -20.06 -19.10 -36.04
C GLY A 367 -20.30 -20.61 -35.97
N GLY A 368 -21.07 -21.10 -35.00
CA GLY A 368 -21.32 -22.52 -34.76
C GLY A 368 -20.30 -23.19 -33.82
N GLY A 369 -19.38 -22.44 -33.21
CA GLY A 369 -18.41 -22.92 -32.21
C GLY A 369 -18.74 -22.50 -30.78
N SER A 370 -17.75 -22.58 -29.88
CA SER A 370 -17.84 -22.06 -28.51
C SER A 370 -17.80 -20.52 -28.47
N CYS A 371 -18.39 -19.92 -27.44
CA CYS A 371 -18.34 -18.50 -27.09
C CYS A 371 -17.60 -18.33 -25.75
N PRO A 372 -16.27 -18.21 -25.76
CA PRO A 372 -15.47 -18.15 -24.54
C PRO A 372 -15.07 -16.70 -24.21
N PHE A 373 -16.00 -15.86 -23.73
CA PHE A 373 -15.70 -14.44 -23.50
C PHE A 373 -14.97 -14.20 -22.18
N LEU A 374 -15.51 -14.71 -21.07
CA LEU A 374 -14.98 -14.45 -19.73
C LEU A 374 -14.88 -15.72 -18.89
N GLN A 375 -13.69 -15.95 -18.34
CA GLN A 375 -13.42 -16.91 -17.29
C GLN A 375 -13.12 -16.14 -16.00
N THR A 376 -13.71 -16.61 -14.91
CA THR A 376 -13.47 -16.07 -13.57
C THR A 376 -12.69 -17.08 -12.78
N GLU A 377 -11.60 -16.64 -12.16
CA GLU A 377 -10.81 -17.43 -11.23
C GLU A 377 -10.81 -16.75 -9.87
N GLU A 378 -11.26 -17.48 -8.85
CA GLU A 378 -11.20 -17.03 -7.47
C GLU A 378 -9.90 -17.50 -6.82
N GLY A 379 -9.16 -16.58 -6.21
CA GLY A 379 -7.89 -16.92 -5.57
C GLY A 379 -7.44 -15.96 -4.48
N GLY A 380 -6.53 -16.47 -3.63
CA GLY A 380 -5.75 -15.68 -2.70
C GLY A 380 -4.67 -14.85 -3.43
N ILE A 381 -4.06 -13.89 -2.74
CA ILE A 381 -3.10 -12.97 -3.38
C ILE A 381 -1.83 -13.67 -3.88
N SER A 382 -1.40 -14.74 -3.21
CA SER A 382 -0.25 -15.56 -3.62
C SER A 382 -0.49 -16.38 -4.89
N GLN A 383 -1.75 -16.54 -5.31
CA GLN A 383 -2.10 -17.18 -6.58
C GLN A 383 -2.15 -16.17 -7.73
N PHE A 384 -2.05 -14.87 -7.44
CA PHE A 384 -2.09 -13.86 -8.48
C PHE A 384 -0.76 -13.82 -9.24
N CYS A 385 -0.81 -14.23 -10.50
CA CYS A 385 0.36 -14.29 -11.36
C CYS A 385 0.86 -12.93 -11.85
N GLY A 386 0.10 -11.84 -11.67
CA GLY A 386 0.47 -10.52 -12.16
C GLY A 386 1.63 -9.88 -11.41
N PHE A 387 1.92 -10.29 -10.17
CA PHE A 387 3.11 -9.81 -9.46
C PHE A 387 4.40 -10.26 -10.12
N ASN A 388 4.40 -11.45 -10.73
CA ASN A 388 5.54 -11.93 -11.49
C ASN A 388 5.53 -11.25 -12.86
N THR A 389 6.21 -10.10 -12.96
CA THR A 389 6.32 -9.32 -14.18
C THR A 389 7.45 -9.80 -15.10
N SER A 390 7.54 -9.21 -16.30
CA SER A 390 8.47 -9.66 -17.35
C SER A 390 9.94 -9.66 -16.93
N THR A 391 10.65 -10.74 -17.25
CA THR A 391 12.13 -10.85 -17.13
C THR A 391 12.85 -10.71 -18.47
N ASN A 392 12.12 -10.61 -19.58
CA ASN A 392 12.66 -10.59 -20.93
C ASN A 392 12.14 -9.43 -21.80
N GLY A 393 11.35 -8.53 -21.22
CA GLY A 393 10.76 -7.38 -21.91
C GLY A 393 9.45 -7.65 -22.64
N ILE A 394 8.89 -8.85 -22.54
CA ILE A 394 7.55 -9.22 -23.03
C ILE A 394 6.58 -9.29 -21.84
N PRO A 395 5.48 -8.50 -21.82
CA PRO A 395 4.50 -8.52 -20.74
C PRO A 395 3.90 -9.90 -20.45
N ILE A 396 3.61 -10.16 -19.18
CA ILE A 396 2.94 -11.37 -18.73
C ILE A 396 1.44 -11.11 -18.64
N ASN A 397 0.66 -11.81 -19.49
CA ASN A 397 -0.78 -11.58 -19.65
C ASN A 397 -1.64 -12.78 -19.18
N CYS A 398 -1.23 -13.40 -18.07
CA CYS A 398 -1.97 -14.48 -17.40
C CYS A 398 -3.25 -14.01 -16.67
N TRP A 399 -3.59 -12.73 -16.76
CA TRP A 399 -4.81 -12.12 -16.23
C TRP A 399 -5.23 -10.96 -17.15
N GLY A 400 -6.52 -10.62 -17.14
CA GLY A 400 -7.06 -9.48 -17.88
C GLY A 400 -7.34 -8.29 -16.96
N PHE A 401 -8.22 -8.52 -15.98
CA PHE A 401 -8.54 -7.55 -14.92
C PHE A 401 -8.89 -8.30 -13.64
N GLY A 402 -9.04 -7.61 -12.51
CA GLY A 402 -9.29 -8.25 -11.21
C GLY A 402 -9.72 -7.31 -10.10
N THR A 403 -10.23 -7.88 -9.01
CA THR A 403 -10.58 -7.13 -7.79
C THR A 403 -9.36 -7.04 -6.89
N PHE A 404 -8.79 -5.85 -6.71
CA PHE A 404 -7.56 -5.65 -5.95
C PHE A 404 -7.68 -4.43 -5.03
N GLY A 405 -6.55 -3.89 -4.63
CA GLY A 405 -6.45 -2.77 -3.71
C GLY A 405 -5.06 -2.73 -3.10
N PHE A 406 -4.70 -1.55 -2.63
CA PHE A 406 -3.46 -1.33 -1.91
C PHE A 406 -3.79 -1.04 -0.46
N GLY A 407 -3.05 -1.67 0.47
CA GLY A 407 -3.10 -1.35 1.89
C GLY A 407 -1.96 -0.41 2.26
N GLN A 408 -2.17 0.48 3.23
CA GLN A 408 -1.11 1.31 3.82
C GLN A 408 -0.40 2.25 2.84
N VAL A 409 -1.16 2.82 1.91
CA VAL A 409 -0.68 3.72 0.87
C VAL A 409 -0.84 5.18 1.29
N PHE A 410 0.18 5.63 2.03
CA PHE A 410 0.24 6.98 2.57
C PHE A 410 1.62 7.62 2.33
N PRO A 411 1.69 8.93 2.03
CA PRO A 411 0.61 9.84 1.65
C PRO A 411 0.23 9.62 0.18
N PHE A 412 -0.53 10.55 -0.41
CA PHE A 412 -1.12 10.38 -1.74
C PHE A 412 -0.12 10.11 -2.87
N ASP A 413 1.16 10.44 -2.74
CA ASP A 413 2.21 10.13 -3.72
C ASP A 413 2.62 8.64 -3.73
N SER A 414 2.36 7.90 -2.64
CA SER A 414 2.62 6.46 -2.55
C SER A 414 2.04 5.71 -3.75
N THR A 415 0.76 5.89 -4.06
CA THR A 415 0.18 5.28 -5.26
C THR A 415 0.33 6.14 -6.50
N THR A 416 0.02 7.44 -6.42
CA THR A 416 -0.03 8.28 -7.62
C THR A 416 1.32 8.44 -8.30
N TYR A 417 2.43 8.28 -7.57
CA TYR A 417 3.76 8.22 -8.14
C TYR A 417 4.34 6.81 -8.11
N PHE A 418 4.48 6.16 -6.95
CA PHE A 418 5.27 4.92 -6.88
C PHE A 418 4.58 3.65 -7.42
N GLU A 419 3.24 3.60 -7.42
CA GLU A 419 2.50 2.41 -7.92
C GLU A 419 2.03 2.55 -9.38
N TYR A 420 1.78 3.77 -9.86
CA TYR A 420 1.19 3.98 -11.20
C TYR A 420 2.07 4.70 -12.21
N ASN A 421 3.21 5.28 -11.80
CA ASN A 421 4.11 5.92 -12.77
C ASN A 421 4.88 4.86 -13.56
N SER A 422 4.96 5.03 -14.88
CA SER A 422 5.53 4.04 -15.78
C SER A 422 7.04 3.79 -15.64
N ILE A 423 7.74 4.64 -14.87
CA ILE A 423 9.12 4.38 -14.47
C ILE A 423 9.24 3.19 -13.52
N PHE A 424 8.16 2.83 -12.83
CA PHE A 424 8.08 1.72 -11.87
C PHE A 424 7.42 0.47 -12.44
N ALA A 425 7.02 0.49 -13.71
CA ALA A 425 6.67 -0.73 -14.43
C ALA A 425 7.92 -1.59 -14.65
N THR A 426 7.75 -2.88 -14.93
CA THR A 426 8.88 -3.65 -15.47
C THR A 426 9.20 -3.13 -16.87
N GLN A 427 10.48 -3.13 -17.24
CA GLN A 427 10.87 -2.79 -18.61
C GLN A 427 10.13 -3.68 -19.62
N THR A 428 9.49 -3.04 -20.59
CA THR A 428 8.87 -3.70 -21.75
C THR A 428 9.32 -3.00 -23.03
N THR A 429 9.56 -3.77 -24.08
CA THR A 429 10.03 -3.24 -25.38
C THR A 429 9.05 -3.54 -26.51
N VAL A 430 7.88 -4.08 -26.17
CA VAL A 430 6.91 -4.57 -27.15
C VAL A 430 5.50 -4.09 -26.82
N THR A 431 4.61 -4.12 -27.80
CA THR A 431 3.17 -3.96 -27.62
C THR A 431 2.50 -5.24 -28.08
N CYS A 432 1.71 -5.86 -27.20
CA CYS A 432 1.02 -7.12 -27.50
C CYS A 432 -0.01 -6.91 -28.61
N THR A 433 -0.11 -7.87 -29.54
CA THR A 433 -1.12 -7.86 -30.63
C THR A 433 -2.19 -8.93 -30.46
N VAL A 434 -2.07 -9.75 -29.41
CA VAL A 434 -3.06 -10.76 -28.97
C VAL A 434 -3.10 -10.79 -27.44
N ALA A 435 -4.17 -11.35 -26.87
CA ALA A 435 -4.42 -11.35 -25.42
C ALA A 435 -3.27 -11.96 -24.60
N ASP A 436 -2.69 -13.08 -25.03
CA ASP A 436 -1.59 -13.77 -24.33
C ASP A 436 -0.20 -13.22 -24.65
N CYS A 437 -0.11 -12.14 -25.44
CA CYS A 437 1.14 -11.55 -25.94
C CYS A 437 2.07 -12.51 -26.72
N SER A 438 1.58 -13.67 -27.18
CA SER A 438 2.38 -14.61 -28.01
C SER A 438 2.77 -14.02 -29.36
N THR A 439 2.05 -12.99 -29.81
CA THR A 439 2.43 -12.12 -30.92
C THR A 439 2.46 -10.67 -30.45
N HIS A 440 3.48 -9.94 -30.89
CA HIS A 440 3.74 -8.57 -30.46
C HIS A 440 4.55 -7.79 -31.50
N VAL A 441 4.49 -6.47 -31.43
CA VAL A 441 5.30 -5.54 -32.24
C VAL A 441 6.28 -4.77 -31.37
N ALA A 442 7.37 -4.26 -31.94
CA ALA A 442 8.34 -3.46 -31.20
C ALA A 442 7.75 -2.09 -30.79
N GLY A 443 8.10 -1.65 -29.58
CA GLY A 443 7.71 -0.37 -28.99
C GLY A 443 6.85 -0.53 -27.73
N SER A 444 7.12 0.29 -26.72
CA SER A 444 6.30 0.47 -25.53
C SER A 444 6.39 1.94 -25.07
N PRO A 445 5.32 2.53 -24.51
CA PRO A 445 5.36 3.87 -23.93
C PRO A 445 5.91 3.90 -22.49
N CYS A 446 6.17 2.76 -21.85
CA CYS A 446 6.68 2.71 -20.48
C CYS A 446 8.10 3.29 -20.37
N ALA A 447 8.33 4.11 -19.34
CA ALA A 447 9.61 4.78 -19.12
C ALA A 447 10.67 3.90 -18.44
N SER A 448 10.26 2.81 -17.78
CA SER A 448 11.16 1.90 -17.08
C SER A 448 12.24 1.30 -17.99
N VAL A 449 13.45 1.18 -17.43
CA VAL A 449 14.65 0.65 -18.12
C VAL A 449 15.19 -0.62 -17.48
N THR A 450 14.57 -1.09 -16.39
CA THR A 450 15.04 -2.24 -15.62
C THR A 450 13.99 -3.35 -15.66
N PRO A 451 14.35 -4.57 -16.10
CA PRO A 451 13.50 -5.74 -15.90
C PRO A 451 13.40 -6.06 -14.40
N SER A 452 12.17 -6.23 -13.91
CA SER A 452 11.89 -6.68 -12.54
C SER A 452 10.83 -7.78 -12.56
N THR A 453 10.92 -8.71 -11.61
CA THR A 453 9.92 -9.76 -11.35
C THR A 453 8.86 -9.33 -10.35
N GLY A 454 8.94 -8.13 -9.78
CA GLY A 454 8.01 -7.63 -8.76
C GLY A 454 7.86 -6.12 -8.87
N ALA A 455 7.61 -5.63 -10.09
CA ALA A 455 7.40 -4.21 -10.34
C ALA A 455 6.15 -3.71 -9.61
N SER A 456 6.22 -2.50 -9.03
CA SER A 456 5.09 -1.85 -8.37
C SER A 456 3.95 -1.58 -9.36
N ASP A 457 4.25 -1.00 -10.51
CA ASP A 457 3.29 -0.87 -11.62
C ASP A 457 3.23 -2.16 -12.45
N TYR A 458 2.67 -3.22 -11.87
CA TYR A 458 2.39 -4.47 -12.60
C TYR A 458 1.17 -4.36 -13.54
N MET A 459 0.41 -3.27 -13.44
CA MET A 459 -0.71 -2.94 -14.33
C MET A 459 -0.21 -2.41 -15.68
N TYR A 460 1.03 -1.90 -15.73
CA TYR A 460 1.64 -1.20 -16.86
C TYR A 460 0.87 0.08 -17.26
N ALA A 461 0.61 0.95 -16.30
CA ALA A 461 0.02 2.26 -16.49
C ALA A 461 1.01 3.26 -17.14
N CYS A 462 1.21 3.13 -18.45
CA CYS A 462 2.25 3.89 -19.15
C CYS A 462 1.73 5.07 -19.97
N SER A 463 1.16 6.08 -19.28
CA SER A 463 0.72 7.34 -19.89
C SER A 463 1.74 8.47 -19.65
N PRO A 464 2.39 9.01 -20.70
CA PRO A 464 3.33 10.12 -20.54
C PRO A 464 2.73 11.38 -19.89
N THR A 465 1.42 11.61 -20.08
CA THR A 465 0.72 12.73 -19.46
C THR A 465 0.57 12.51 -17.96
N TYR A 466 0.12 11.31 -17.55
CA TYR A 466 0.03 10.95 -16.14
C TYR A 466 1.41 10.99 -15.47
N ASP A 467 2.42 10.37 -16.11
CA ASP A 467 3.78 10.32 -15.60
C ASP A 467 4.36 11.71 -15.36
N SER A 468 4.04 12.67 -16.23
CA SER A 468 4.50 14.06 -16.10
C SER A 468 3.81 14.78 -14.94
N LEU A 469 2.52 14.50 -14.70
CA LEU A 469 1.75 15.09 -13.61
C LEU A 469 2.18 14.52 -12.26
N SER A 470 2.32 13.21 -12.14
CA SER A 470 2.79 12.56 -10.91
C SER A 470 4.23 12.92 -10.59
N GLN A 471 5.12 13.07 -11.57
CA GLN A 471 6.47 13.62 -11.35
C GLN A 471 6.44 15.07 -10.88
N ALA A 472 5.58 15.92 -11.45
CA ALA A 472 5.45 17.31 -11.03
C ALA A 472 4.90 17.43 -9.60
N MET A 473 4.04 16.49 -9.19
CA MET A 473 3.53 16.37 -7.83
C MET A 473 4.63 15.92 -6.87
N GLU A 474 5.29 14.79 -7.14
CA GLU A 474 6.32 14.20 -6.28
C GLU A 474 7.46 15.20 -6.04
N PHE A 475 7.96 15.84 -7.10
CA PHE A 475 9.14 16.71 -7.02
C PHE A 475 8.80 18.21 -6.93
N SER A 476 7.60 18.55 -6.49
CA SER A 476 7.21 19.93 -6.18
C SER A 476 8.08 20.51 -5.05
N LEU A 477 8.27 21.84 -5.03
CA LEU A 477 9.04 22.52 -3.98
C LEU A 477 8.28 22.64 -2.65
N CYS A 478 6.98 22.38 -2.65
CA CYS A 478 6.11 22.48 -1.48
C CYS A 478 4.94 21.51 -1.60
N LEU A 479 4.39 21.11 -0.44
CA LEU A 479 3.18 20.30 -0.38
C LEU A 479 1.97 21.08 -0.93
N GLY A 480 1.73 22.27 -0.38
CA GLY A 480 0.64 23.16 -0.79
C GLY A 480 1.08 24.62 -0.87
N SER A 481 0.28 25.43 -1.57
CA SER A 481 0.45 26.86 -1.77
C SER A 481 0.20 27.64 -0.47
N PRO A 482 1.16 28.46 0.00
CA PRO A 482 1.01 29.25 1.23
C PRO A 482 0.28 30.59 1.05
N GLY A 483 -0.14 30.96 -0.18
CA GLY A 483 -0.62 32.31 -0.53
C GLY A 483 -2.11 32.43 -0.85
N PRO A 484 -2.57 33.61 -1.34
CA PRO A 484 -3.99 33.91 -1.50
C PRO A 484 -4.66 33.23 -2.70
N SER A 485 -3.88 32.75 -3.68
CA SER A 485 -4.38 31.86 -4.74
C SER A 485 -4.37 30.43 -4.19
N THR A 486 -5.49 29.74 -4.25
CA THR A 486 -5.64 28.45 -3.59
C THR A 486 -5.34 27.32 -4.56
N ASP A 487 -4.65 26.31 -4.03
CA ASP A 487 -4.75 24.95 -4.56
C ASP A 487 -6.23 24.52 -4.70
N PRO A 488 -6.51 23.42 -5.41
CA PRO A 488 -7.85 22.83 -5.41
C PRO A 488 -8.33 22.67 -3.97
N SER A 489 -9.53 23.16 -3.68
CA SER A 489 -10.10 23.18 -2.34
C SER A 489 -11.55 22.73 -2.36
N PHE A 490 -12.00 22.18 -1.23
CA PHE A 490 -13.32 21.59 -1.09
C PHE A 490 -14.44 22.50 -1.60
N SER A 491 -15.44 21.89 -2.24
CA SER A 491 -16.66 22.54 -2.74
C SER A 491 -16.44 23.49 -3.93
N GLN A 492 -15.25 23.56 -4.52
CA GLN A 492 -15.03 24.28 -5.78
C GLN A 492 -15.65 23.50 -6.95
N ALA A 493 -16.56 24.12 -7.71
CA ALA A 493 -17.08 23.52 -8.95
C ALA A 493 -16.03 23.50 -10.08
N SER A 494 -15.07 24.45 -10.03
CA SER A 494 -13.94 24.52 -10.95
C SER A 494 -12.66 24.66 -10.13
N PRO A 495 -11.72 23.71 -10.23
CA PRO A 495 -10.49 23.75 -9.45
C PRO A 495 -9.61 24.93 -9.87
N THR A 496 -8.88 25.48 -8.91
CA THR A 496 -7.82 26.46 -9.13
C THR A 496 -6.46 25.82 -8.91
N PHE A 497 -5.43 26.28 -9.61
CA PHE A 497 -4.09 25.73 -9.50
C PHE A 497 -3.10 26.81 -9.11
N ALA A 498 -2.20 26.49 -8.17
CA ALA A 498 -1.25 27.44 -7.59
C ALA A 498 0.16 26.85 -7.50
N ASN A 499 1.13 27.74 -7.45
CA ASN A 499 2.53 27.41 -7.23
C ASN A 499 2.93 27.57 -5.75
N CYS A 500 4.17 27.22 -5.42
CA CYS A 500 4.71 27.37 -4.08
C CYS A 500 4.91 28.81 -3.58
N SER A 501 4.73 29.82 -4.44
CA SER A 501 4.77 31.23 -4.06
C SER A 501 3.39 31.87 -3.90
N GLY A 502 2.30 31.09 -3.98
CA GLY A 502 0.94 31.63 -3.81
C GLY A 502 0.32 32.27 -5.05
N THR A 503 0.93 32.08 -6.21
CA THR A 503 0.51 32.64 -7.50
C THR A 503 -0.27 31.60 -8.28
N ALA A 504 -1.38 32.02 -8.90
CA ALA A 504 -2.15 31.16 -9.79
C ALA A 504 -1.28 30.71 -10.98
N VAL A 505 -1.33 29.42 -11.29
CA VAL A 505 -0.67 28.85 -12.47
C VAL A 505 -1.68 28.89 -13.62
N SER A 506 -1.26 29.42 -14.76
CA SER A 506 -2.05 29.40 -16.00
C SER A 506 -1.15 29.03 -17.17
N GLY A 507 -1.63 28.18 -18.09
CA GLY A 507 -0.95 27.90 -19.36
C GLY A 507 0.00 26.71 -19.42
N GLY A 508 -0.41 25.53 -18.95
CA GLY A 508 0.29 24.27 -19.28
C GLY A 508 -0.04 23.76 -20.70
N ALA A 509 0.58 22.66 -21.12
CA ALA A 509 0.29 22.03 -22.41
C ALA A 509 -1.07 21.30 -22.38
N GLY A 510 -2.01 21.68 -23.25
CA GLY A 510 -3.31 21.00 -23.38
C GLY A 510 -4.30 21.29 -22.24
N ALA A 511 -5.08 20.27 -21.81
CA ALA A 511 -6.05 20.37 -20.71
C ALA A 511 -5.39 20.39 -19.31
N THR A 512 -4.06 20.23 -19.23
CA THR A 512 -3.30 20.15 -17.99
C THR A 512 -2.47 21.42 -17.77
N THR A 513 -2.65 22.05 -16.61
CA THR A 513 -2.03 23.34 -16.27
C THR A 513 -0.63 23.19 -15.69
N CYS A 514 -0.33 22.07 -15.02
CA CYS A 514 0.91 21.88 -14.27
C CYS A 514 2.07 21.27 -15.07
N ILE A 515 1.80 20.64 -16.22
CA ILE A 515 2.86 20.06 -17.07
C ILE A 515 3.66 21.20 -17.71
N GLY A 516 4.96 21.26 -17.40
CA GLY A 516 5.88 22.27 -17.92
C GLY A 516 5.61 23.69 -17.42
N ALA A 517 4.80 23.84 -16.36
CA ALA A 517 4.45 25.13 -15.79
C ALA A 517 5.67 25.87 -15.25
N SER A 518 5.73 27.18 -15.51
CA SER A 518 6.69 28.09 -14.90
C SER A 518 5.95 29.34 -14.42
N PRO A 519 5.80 29.55 -13.10
CA PRO A 519 6.37 28.74 -12.02
C PRO A 519 5.68 27.38 -11.83
N VAL A 520 6.43 26.39 -11.32
CA VAL A 520 5.97 25.00 -11.11
C VAL A 520 4.85 24.93 -10.07
N CYS A 521 3.87 24.05 -10.29
CA CYS A 521 2.75 23.83 -9.36
C CYS A 521 3.22 23.34 -7.98
N SER A 522 2.36 23.53 -6.97
CA SER A 522 2.44 22.81 -5.70
C SER A 522 2.17 21.30 -5.90
N ALA A 523 2.48 20.47 -4.90
CA ALA A 523 2.21 19.04 -4.97
C ALA A 523 0.69 18.78 -5.03
N VAL A 524 -0.11 19.48 -4.24
CA VAL A 524 -1.59 19.35 -4.26
C VAL A 524 -2.16 19.73 -5.64
N SER A 525 -1.68 20.82 -6.25
CA SER A 525 -2.17 21.24 -7.58
C SER A 525 -1.83 20.22 -8.68
N ALA A 526 -0.61 19.70 -8.70
CA ALA A 526 -0.20 18.69 -9.68
C ALA A 526 -0.83 17.32 -9.42
N GLY A 527 -0.93 16.90 -8.15
CA GLY A 527 -1.54 15.64 -7.73
C GLY A 527 -3.03 15.59 -8.06
N TYR A 528 -3.75 16.71 -7.90
CA TYR A 528 -5.15 16.81 -8.32
C TYR A 528 -5.30 16.55 -9.81
N GLN A 529 -4.45 17.14 -10.64
CA GLN A 529 -4.49 16.92 -12.10
C GLN A 529 -4.10 15.48 -12.47
N ALA A 530 -3.17 14.87 -11.74
CA ALA A 530 -2.82 13.46 -11.92
C ALA A 530 -4.02 12.56 -11.65
N GLU A 531 -4.75 12.79 -10.56
CA GLU A 531 -5.93 12.01 -10.19
C GLU A 531 -7.11 12.25 -11.15
N ASP A 532 -7.38 13.49 -11.53
CA ASP A 532 -8.41 13.83 -12.53
C ASP A 532 -8.12 13.16 -13.89
N TYR A 533 -6.85 13.10 -14.29
CA TYR A 533 -6.42 12.37 -15.49
C TYR A 533 -6.62 10.85 -15.33
N ALA A 534 -6.19 10.28 -14.20
CA ALA A 534 -6.35 8.84 -13.93
C ALA A 534 -7.81 8.41 -13.93
N GLY A 535 -8.68 9.16 -13.24
CA GLY A 535 -10.12 8.91 -13.15
C GLY A 535 -10.83 9.05 -14.48
N SER A 536 -10.55 10.11 -15.26
CA SER A 536 -11.14 10.32 -16.59
C SER A 536 -10.72 9.28 -17.64
N HIS A 537 -9.57 8.63 -17.47
CA HIS A 537 -9.11 7.56 -18.36
C HIS A 537 -9.40 6.15 -17.82
N ALA A 538 -10.01 6.07 -16.63
CA ALA A 538 -10.29 4.84 -15.89
C ALA A 538 -9.09 3.89 -15.92
N LEU A 539 -7.89 4.38 -15.57
CA LEU A 539 -6.67 3.55 -15.55
C LEU A 539 -6.85 2.34 -14.62
N THR A 540 -7.49 2.59 -13.48
CA THR A 540 -8.15 1.62 -12.61
C THR A 540 -9.55 2.16 -12.27
N ILE A 541 -10.36 1.38 -11.54
CA ILE A 541 -11.67 1.83 -11.04
C ILE A 541 -11.67 1.68 -9.52
N PRO A 542 -11.33 2.74 -8.76
CA PRO A 542 -11.50 2.78 -7.31
C PRO A 542 -12.95 2.53 -6.91
N VAL A 543 -13.17 1.86 -5.78
CA VAL A 543 -14.51 1.47 -5.35
C VAL A 543 -14.81 1.87 -3.91
N TRP A 544 -13.93 1.53 -2.95
CA TRP A 544 -14.13 1.88 -1.55
C TRP A 544 -12.84 1.91 -0.75
N ASP A 545 -12.92 2.60 0.39
CA ASP A 545 -11.93 2.59 1.46
C ASP A 545 -12.46 1.87 2.69
N GLY A 546 -11.53 1.28 3.45
CA GLY A 546 -11.82 0.67 4.75
C GLY A 546 -12.08 1.69 5.85
N ASN A 547 -12.94 1.33 6.80
CA ASN A 547 -13.02 2.01 8.11
C ASN A 547 -13.06 0.93 9.19
N ASP A 548 -11.86 0.45 9.48
CA ASP A 548 -11.61 -0.85 10.06
C ASP A 548 -11.98 -0.92 11.53
N VAL A 549 -12.62 -2.04 11.89
CA VAL A 549 -12.88 -2.42 13.27
C VAL A 549 -12.18 -3.75 13.51
N GLN A 550 -11.36 -3.82 14.55
CA GLN A 550 -10.54 -5.00 14.82
C GLN A 550 -10.88 -5.62 16.16
N ALA A 551 -10.83 -6.96 16.21
CA ALA A 551 -11.00 -7.72 17.43
C ALA A 551 -9.66 -7.95 18.13
N ARG A 552 -9.71 -7.89 19.46
CA ARG A 552 -8.64 -8.37 20.34
C ARG A 552 -9.21 -8.97 21.60
N LEU A 553 -8.44 -9.80 22.29
CA LEU A 553 -8.82 -10.29 23.61
C LEU A 553 -8.85 -9.15 24.65
N SER A 554 -9.78 -9.24 25.58
CA SER A 554 -10.09 -8.17 26.54
C SER A 554 -9.01 -7.96 27.60
N ASN A 555 -8.10 -8.92 27.77
CA ASN A 555 -6.92 -8.87 28.63
C ASN A 555 -5.73 -8.09 28.02
N TRP A 556 -5.83 -7.59 26.79
CA TRP A 556 -4.82 -6.73 26.15
C TRP A 556 -5.27 -5.26 26.12
N PRO A 557 -5.19 -4.50 27.22
CA PRO A 557 -5.81 -3.17 27.32
C PRO A 557 -5.21 -2.15 26.33
N LEU A 558 -5.96 -1.09 25.97
CA LEU A 558 -5.48 -0.01 25.08
C LEU A 558 -4.36 0.88 25.67
N GLY A 559 -3.92 0.59 26.90
CA GLY A 559 -2.98 1.44 27.64
C GLY A 559 -3.62 2.70 28.22
N SER A 560 -2.79 3.54 28.83
CA SER A 560 -3.11 4.86 29.36
C SER A 560 -1.92 5.81 29.16
N SER A 561 -2.04 7.06 29.59
CA SER A 561 -0.91 8.00 29.55
C SER A 561 0.27 7.62 30.47
N SER A 562 0.07 6.68 31.39
CA SER A 562 1.08 6.22 32.35
C SER A 562 1.48 4.75 32.19
N ASN A 563 0.76 3.97 31.38
CA ASN A 563 1.05 2.56 31.11
C ASN A 563 0.86 2.28 29.61
N PRO A 564 1.86 1.75 28.90
CA PRO A 564 1.70 1.35 27.51
C PRO A 564 0.65 0.23 27.36
N GLY A 565 0.09 0.10 26.17
CA GLY A 565 -0.84 -0.96 25.83
C GLY A 565 -1.13 -0.99 24.33
N TRP A 566 -2.14 -1.77 23.96
CA TRP A 566 -2.56 -1.97 22.59
C TRP A 566 -3.01 -0.67 21.91
N ILE A 567 -2.36 -0.24 20.84
CA ILE A 567 -2.69 1.04 20.19
C ILE A 567 -3.58 0.77 18.98
N THR A 568 -4.83 1.20 19.02
CA THR A 568 -5.77 1.09 17.88
C THR A 568 -5.85 2.35 17.02
N ALA A 569 -5.09 3.40 17.32
CA ALA A 569 -5.18 4.67 16.61
C ALA A 569 -3.79 5.31 16.43
N PHE A 570 -3.37 5.49 15.18
CA PHE A 570 -2.16 6.20 14.80
C PHE A 570 -2.50 7.43 13.96
N GLY A 571 -1.76 8.52 14.18
CA GLY A 571 -2.01 9.79 13.50
C GLY A 571 -1.42 9.88 12.09
N GLY A 572 -0.39 9.09 11.78
CA GLY A 572 0.42 9.26 10.58
C GLY A 572 0.70 7.93 9.90
N GLY A 573 -0.08 7.58 8.89
CA GLY A 573 0.27 6.53 7.92
C GLY A 573 -0.08 5.08 8.27
N PHE A 574 -0.29 4.69 9.54
CA PHE A 574 -0.51 3.28 9.89
C PHE A 574 -2.00 2.88 10.08
N SER A 575 -2.39 1.69 9.58
CA SER A 575 -3.67 1.03 9.90
C SER A 575 -3.73 0.67 11.38
N ALA A 576 -4.95 0.44 11.85
CA ALA A 576 -5.18 -0.05 13.20
C ALA A 576 -4.65 -1.49 13.46
N SER A 577 -4.15 -2.21 12.44
CA SER A 577 -3.69 -3.62 12.53
C SER A 577 -2.20 -3.79 12.32
N ALA A 578 -1.64 -4.78 13.05
CA ALA A 578 -0.41 -5.51 12.73
C ALA A 578 0.77 -4.63 12.30
N ASN A 579 0.96 -3.51 13.00
CA ASN A 579 2.04 -2.56 12.71
C ASN A 579 3.16 -2.66 13.76
N ALA A 580 4.34 -2.17 13.39
CA ALA A 580 5.54 -2.16 14.24
C ALA A 580 5.29 -1.56 15.63
N PHE A 581 4.53 -0.48 15.74
CA PHE A 581 4.30 0.21 17.00
C PHE A 581 3.33 -0.52 17.94
N GLU A 582 2.38 -1.25 17.38
CA GLU A 582 1.47 -2.14 18.10
C GLU A 582 2.26 -3.25 18.78
N TRP A 583 3.17 -3.91 18.05
CA TRP A 583 4.01 -4.97 18.62
C TRP A 583 5.02 -4.47 19.66
N LEU A 584 5.55 -3.26 19.48
CA LEU A 584 6.44 -2.65 20.48
C LEU A 584 5.70 -2.37 21.80
N ASN A 585 4.44 -1.93 21.75
CA ASN A 585 3.69 -1.47 22.92
C ASN A 585 2.67 -2.48 23.48
N ALA A 586 2.39 -3.56 22.75
CA ALA A 586 1.49 -4.61 23.21
C ALA A 586 1.99 -5.15 24.55
N TYR A 587 1.15 -5.04 25.58
CA TYR A 587 1.45 -5.55 26.91
C TYR A 587 0.18 -6.05 27.57
N SER A 588 0.27 -7.21 28.22
CA SER A 588 -0.76 -7.71 29.12
C SER A 588 -0.17 -8.11 30.47
N ALA A 589 -0.86 -7.75 31.55
CA ALA A 589 -0.54 -8.29 32.89
C ALA A 589 -1.04 -9.73 33.07
N SER A 590 -1.88 -10.22 32.16
CA SER A 590 -2.48 -11.55 32.22
C SER A 590 -2.66 -12.11 30.80
N PRO A 591 -1.58 -12.26 30.00
CA PRO A 591 -1.66 -12.82 28.67
C PRO A 591 -2.02 -14.31 28.77
N ALA A 592 -2.58 -14.88 27.71
CA ALA A 592 -2.83 -16.32 27.69
C ALA A 592 -1.54 -17.14 27.70
N VAL A 593 -0.48 -16.61 27.07
CA VAL A 593 0.88 -17.14 27.09
C VAL A 593 1.80 -16.06 27.67
N ALA A 594 2.42 -16.35 28.81
CA ALA A 594 3.27 -15.37 29.51
C ALA A 594 4.46 -14.93 28.65
N GLY A 595 4.61 -13.62 28.46
CA GLY A 595 5.72 -13.06 27.69
C GLY A 595 5.54 -13.16 26.16
N THR A 596 4.35 -13.51 25.67
CA THR A 596 4.08 -13.70 24.24
C THR A 596 2.87 -12.91 23.82
N PHE A 597 3.05 -12.08 22.80
CA PHE A 597 1.94 -11.54 22.02
C PHE A 597 1.68 -12.43 20.79
N ARG A 598 0.42 -12.85 20.59
CA ARG A 598 0.03 -13.75 19.50
C ARG A 598 -0.92 -13.02 18.54
N GLN A 599 -0.53 -12.82 17.30
CA GLN A 599 -1.40 -12.24 16.28
C GLN A 599 -1.68 -13.24 15.17
N SER A 600 -2.86 -13.17 14.56
CA SER A 600 -3.13 -13.88 13.32
C SER A 600 -2.94 -12.98 12.11
N PHE A 601 -2.40 -13.55 11.02
CA PHE A 601 -2.41 -12.97 9.68
C PHE A 601 -3.51 -13.58 8.82
N LEU A 602 -4.17 -12.78 7.97
CA LEU A 602 -5.29 -13.26 7.15
C LEU A 602 -4.86 -14.37 6.20
N THR A 603 -3.67 -14.21 5.64
CA THR A 603 -3.10 -15.08 4.63
C THR A 603 -1.67 -15.43 5.00
N THR A 604 -1.09 -16.34 4.22
CA THR A 604 0.32 -16.67 4.32
C THR A 604 1.22 -15.53 3.87
N VAL A 605 2.37 -15.41 4.52
CA VAL A 605 3.51 -14.60 4.09
C VAL A 605 4.10 -15.24 2.84
N ASP A 606 4.37 -14.46 1.79
CA ASP A 606 4.89 -14.96 0.52
C ASP A 606 6.42 -15.02 0.53
N SER A 607 7.08 -13.93 0.92
CA SER A 607 8.54 -13.85 0.90
C SER A 607 9.11 -12.95 2.00
N LEU A 608 9.95 -13.52 2.86
CA LEU A 608 10.74 -12.78 3.86
C LEU A 608 12.08 -12.31 3.31
N ASN A 609 12.19 -12.18 1.99
CA ASN A 609 13.38 -11.67 1.33
C ASN A 609 13.19 -10.17 1.03
N PRO A 610 14.03 -9.27 1.59
CA PRO A 610 13.95 -7.83 1.31
C PRO A 610 13.99 -7.47 -0.18
N PHE A 611 14.55 -8.32 -1.03
CA PHE A 611 14.58 -8.10 -2.48
C PHE A 611 13.28 -8.48 -3.20
N GLN A 612 12.42 -9.30 -2.58
CA GLN A 612 11.34 -10.02 -3.28
C GLN A 612 9.96 -9.85 -2.64
N PHE A 613 9.85 -9.32 -1.43
CA PHE A 613 8.54 -9.13 -0.82
C PHE A 613 7.65 -8.20 -1.65
N SER A 614 6.36 -8.52 -1.70
CA SER A 614 5.37 -7.78 -2.49
C SER A 614 4.04 -7.59 -1.74
N THR A 615 3.90 -8.17 -0.54
CA THR A 615 2.67 -8.06 0.24
C THR A 615 2.88 -7.27 1.53
N LEU A 616 1.78 -6.69 2.02
CA LEU A 616 1.74 -5.97 3.29
C LEU A 616 2.21 -6.85 4.47
N TRP A 617 1.83 -8.13 4.48
CA TRP A 617 2.20 -9.08 5.53
C TRP A 617 3.70 -9.39 5.57
N ASP A 618 4.32 -9.48 4.40
CA ASP A 618 5.77 -9.62 4.30
C ASP A 618 6.47 -8.39 4.90
N ALA A 619 6.01 -7.19 4.50
CA ALA A 619 6.56 -5.92 4.98
C ALA A 619 6.38 -5.76 6.49
N TYR A 620 5.20 -6.11 7.02
CA TYR A 620 4.93 -6.15 8.45
C TYR A 620 5.93 -7.03 9.19
N LEU A 621 6.14 -8.28 8.77
CA LEU A 621 7.08 -9.17 9.44
C LEU A 621 8.54 -8.68 9.29
N LEU A 622 8.93 -8.21 8.11
CA LEU A 622 10.28 -7.67 7.86
C LEU A 622 10.58 -6.42 8.71
N SER A 623 9.60 -5.56 8.96
CA SER A 623 9.75 -4.36 9.82
C SER A 623 10.06 -4.67 11.30
N ASN A 624 9.81 -5.90 11.75
CA ASN A 624 10.22 -6.37 13.09
C ASN A 624 11.63 -6.92 13.16
N ILE A 625 12.19 -7.28 12.01
CA ILE A 625 13.50 -7.90 11.90
C ILE A 625 14.51 -6.80 11.56
N TYR A 626 14.23 -6.01 10.53
CA TYR A 626 15.07 -4.95 10.02
C TYR A 626 14.47 -3.57 10.34
N ASP A 627 15.33 -2.59 10.61
CA ASP A 627 14.93 -1.19 10.76
C ASP A 627 15.12 -0.40 9.45
N SER A 628 14.54 0.80 9.45
CA SER A 628 14.69 1.84 8.44
C SER A 628 15.33 3.09 9.06
N LEU A 629 15.85 4.01 8.23
CA LEU A 629 16.50 5.23 8.72
C LEU A 629 15.57 6.08 9.57
N PHE A 630 14.36 6.28 9.08
CA PHE A 630 13.32 7.06 9.74
C PHE A 630 12.09 6.19 9.97
N VAL A 631 11.33 6.55 11.00
CA VAL A 631 9.97 6.05 11.20
C VAL A 631 9.02 7.24 11.25
N GLN A 632 7.84 7.13 10.64
CA GLN A 632 6.84 8.19 10.72
C GLN A 632 6.38 8.35 12.17
N ASN A 633 6.13 9.59 12.60
CA ASN A 633 5.70 9.86 13.97
C ASN A 633 4.28 9.28 14.20
N PRO A 634 4.14 8.24 15.05
CA PRO A 634 2.85 7.59 15.29
C PRO A 634 1.82 8.51 15.96
N GLN A 635 2.27 9.58 16.63
CA GLN A 635 1.41 10.53 17.35
C GLN A 635 0.95 11.71 16.50
N CYS A 636 1.12 11.66 15.18
CA CYS A 636 1.08 12.87 14.37
C CYS A 636 -0.01 12.83 13.31
N THR A 637 -1.12 13.55 13.52
CA THR A 637 -2.17 13.72 12.49
C THR A 637 -2.28 15.19 12.05
N ASN A 638 -2.64 15.43 10.78
CA ASN A 638 -3.03 16.77 10.31
C ASN A 638 -4.56 16.97 10.28
N SER A 639 -5.35 15.91 10.49
CA SER A 639 -6.81 16.00 10.50
C SER A 639 -7.26 16.59 11.84
N ALA A 640 -7.74 17.83 11.82
CA ALA A 640 -8.30 18.47 13.01
C ALA A 640 -9.48 17.68 13.60
N THR A 641 -10.26 17.00 12.75
CA THR A 641 -11.38 16.15 13.17
C THR A 641 -10.90 14.87 13.83
N LEU A 642 -9.87 14.21 13.29
CA LEU A 642 -9.26 13.02 13.92
C LEU A 642 -8.50 13.40 15.20
N ALA A 643 -7.77 14.52 15.20
CA ALA A 643 -7.12 15.04 16.41
C ALA A 643 -8.14 15.28 17.54
N ALA A 644 -9.31 15.84 17.20
CA ALA A 644 -10.38 16.10 18.17
C ALA A 644 -11.12 14.83 18.63
N THR A 645 -11.35 13.87 17.73
CA THR A 645 -12.18 12.67 18.01
C THR A 645 -11.36 11.50 18.56
N ALA A 646 -10.13 11.35 18.07
CA ALA A 646 -9.18 10.30 18.43
C ALA A 646 -8.03 10.80 19.31
N GLY A 647 -8.12 12.01 19.90
CA GLY A 647 -7.20 12.50 20.95
C GLY A 647 -5.71 12.54 20.60
N VAL A 648 -5.35 12.44 19.31
CA VAL A 648 -3.97 12.48 18.82
C VAL A 648 -3.50 13.94 18.65
N PRO A 649 -2.27 14.31 19.03
CA PRO A 649 -1.73 15.64 18.77
C PRO A 649 -1.81 16.03 17.28
N GLN A 650 -2.31 17.24 17.02
CA GLN A 650 -2.25 17.82 15.68
C GLN A 650 -0.84 18.38 15.44
N CYS A 651 -0.14 17.86 14.42
CA CYS A 651 1.17 18.34 14.03
C CYS A 651 1.11 19.44 12.97
N SER A 652 2.23 20.16 12.79
CA SER A 652 2.41 21.13 11.71
C SER A 652 2.56 20.48 10.33
N SER A 653 2.93 19.20 10.25
CA SER A 653 3.00 18.41 9.02
C SER A 653 2.65 16.95 9.33
N ILE A 654 1.90 16.30 8.44
CA ILE A 654 1.61 14.86 8.52
C ILE A 654 2.81 13.98 8.13
N LEU A 655 3.84 14.59 7.56
CA LEU A 655 5.09 13.94 7.14
C LEU A 655 6.18 14.02 8.22
N GLN A 656 5.79 14.21 9.49
CA GLN A 656 6.79 14.31 10.55
C GLN A 656 7.44 12.93 10.75
N ASN A 657 8.73 12.87 10.44
CA ASN A 657 9.56 11.69 10.66
C ASN A 657 10.33 11.80 11.97
N ILE A 658 10.58 10.64 12.58
CA ILE A 658 11.47 10.45 13.72
C ILE A 658 12.78 9.85 13.17
N ASP A 659 13.91 10.46 13.53
CA ASP A 659 15.23 9.86 13.36
C ASP A 659 15.28 8.56 14.17
N TRP A 660 15.27 7.40 13.49
CA TRP A 660 15.18 6.08 14.12
C TRP A 660 16.55 5.41 14.17
N MET A 661 17.15 5.14 13.01
CA MET A 661 18.54 4.68 12.93
C MET A 661 19.56 5.83 12.88
N THR A 662 19.07 7.06 12.75
CA THR A 662 19.86 8.28 12.74
C THR A 662 19.77 9.01 14.09
N THR A 663 20.73 9.87 14.38
CA THR A 663 20.61 10.89 15.44
C THR A 663 20.21 12.25 14.90
N SER A 664 20.40 12.46 13.59
CA SER A 664 20.02 13.67 12.87
C SER A 664 20.16 13.47 11.36
N HIS A 665 19.38 14.23 10.61
CA HIS A 665 19.54 14.42 9.17
C HIS A 665 19.39 15.89 8.76
N SER A 666 19.93 16.27 7.61
CA SER A 666 19.76 17.62 7.06
C SER A 666 20.02 17.68 5.55
N PHE A 667 19.28 18.52 4.84
CA PHE A 667 19.62 18.86 3.46
C PHE A 667 20.73 19.92 3.39
N LEU A 668 21.85 19.60 2.74
CA LEU A 668 22.97 20.53 2.57
C LEU A 668 22.77 21.47 1.38
N CYS A 669 22.12 20.97 0.33
CA CYS A 669 21.76 21.71 -0.87
C CYS A 669 20.44 21.19 -1.44
N TYR A 670 19.67 22.06 -2.11
CA TYR A 670 18.41 21.72 -2.77
C TYR A 670 17.87 22.93 -3.56
N PRO A 671 16.91 22.75 -4.50
CA PRO A 671 16.29 23.86 -5.20
C PRO A 671 15.51 24.77 -4.23
N GLY A 672 15.82 26.06 -4.23
CA GLY A 672 15.31 27.02 -3.24
C GLY A 672 16.14 27.14 -1.96
N GLY A 673 17.14 26.27 -1.78
CA GLY A 673 18.17 26.35 -0.74
C GLY A 673 19.56 26.68 -1.30
N PRO A 674 20.63 26.34 -0.55
CA PRO A 674 22.00 26.42 -1.06
C PRO A 674 22.17 25.57 -2.34
N ALA A 675 22.97 26.06 -3.28
CA ALA A 675 23.26 25.32 -4.51
C ALA A 675 24.15 24.09 -4.24
N CYS A 676 23.91 23.01 -4.98
CA CYS A 676 24.73 21.80 -4.91
C CYS A 676 26.08 22.04 -5.62
N THR A 677 27.09 22.41 -4.84
CA THR A 677 28.45 22.70 -5.31
C THR A 677 29.46 21.90 -4.50
N SER A 678 30.68 21.74 -5.02
CA SER A 678 31.77 21.10 -4.26
C SER A 678 32.08 21.77 -2.93
N THR A 679 31.91 23.09 -2.86
CA THR A 679 32.04 23.84 -1.62
C THR A 679 30.94 23.49 -0.62
N THR A 680 29.69 23.38 -1.08
CA THR A 680 28.54 23.09 -0.21
C THR A 680 28.59 21.67 0.35
N LEU A 681 28.93 20.68 -0.48
CA LEU A 681 28.93 19.27 -0.05
C LEU A 681 30.22 18.87 0.68
N GLY A 682 31.33 19.57 0.42
CA GLY A 682 32.60 19.39 1.12
C GLY A 682 33.54 18.36 0.48
N TYR A 683 33.18 17.75 -0.66
CA TYR A 683 34.05 16.89 -1.47
C TYR A 683 34.30 17.46 -2.88
N GLY A 684 35.44 17.15 -3.51
CA GLY A 684 35.93 17.88 -4.68
C GLY A 684 35.76 17.23 -6.07
N ASN A 685 35.12 16.06 -6.19
CA ASN A 685 35.10 15.28 -7.45
C ASN A 685 33.79 15.45 -8.23
N SER A 686 33.88 15.95 -9.48
CA SER A 686 32.76 16.21 -10.40
C SER A 686 31.86 15.00 -10.68
N THR A 687 32.37 13.77 -10.57
CA THR A 687 31.60 12.53 -10.75
C THR A 687 30.51 12.39 -9.69
N TYR A 688 30.79 12.82 -8.46
CA TYR A 688 29.87 12.73 -7.34
C TYR A 688 28.81 13.85 -7.33
N PHE A 689 28.95 14.86 -8.19
CA PHE A 689 27.98 15.96 -8.37
C PHE A 689 27.09 15.80 -9.60
N ALA A 690 27.42 14.87 -10.49
CA ALA A 690 26.71 14.75 -11.75
C ALA A 690 25.25 14.39 -11.47
N ASN A 691 24.34 15.26 -11.91
CA ASN A 691 22.89 15.12 -11.72
C ASN A 691 22.38 15.24 -10.27
N THR A 692 23.17 15.84 -9.36
CA THR A 692 22.72 16.13 -7.99
C THR A 692 21.93 17.44 -7.94
N ALA A 693 20.62 17.35 -7.69
CA ALA A 693 19.75 18.50 -7.45
C ALA A 693 19.57 18.79 -5.95
N ALA A 694 19.68 17.77 -5.09
CA ALA A 694 19.65 17.91 -3.63
C ALA A 694 20.59 16.90 -2.96
N ASP A 695 20.98 17.20 -1.72
CA ASP A 695 21.84 16.31 -0.93
C ASP A 695 21.32 16.19 0.49
N LEU A 696 21.01 14.95 0.91
CA LEU A 696 20.58 14.61 2.26
C LEU A 696 21.73 13.98 3.03
N ARG A 697 22.24 14.68 4.04
CA ARG A 697 23.26 14.17 4.96
C ARG A 697 22.60 13.50 6.16
N LEU A 698 23.04 12.29 6.46
CA LEU A 698 22.55 11.45 7.54
C LEU A 698 23.69 11.20 8.55
N SER A 699 23.38 11.32 9.84
CA SER A 699 24.26 10.90 10.93
C SER A 699 23.63 9.71 11.64
N LEU A 700 24.22 8.53 11.50
CA LEU A 700 23.74 7.27 12.06
C LEU A 700 23.97 7.22 13.58
N ASN A 701 23.06 6.55 14.29
CA ASN A 701 23.21 6.28 15.71
C ASN A 701 24.26 5.18 15.92
N ARG A 702 25.37 5.57 16.55
CA ARG A 702 26.49 4.68 16.88
C ARG A 702 26.14 3.55 17.85
N GLY A 703 25.01 3.68 18.55
CA GLY A 703 24.48 2.64 19.43
C GLY A 703 23.77 1.52 18.67
N ASN A 704 23.54 1.66 17.37
CA ASN A 704 22.82 0.65 16.58
C ASN A 704 23.72 -0.53 16.26
N HIS A 705 23.19 -1.72 16.53
CA HIS A 705 23.87 -2.98 16.28
C HIS A 705 22.90 -3.96 15.62
N TRP A 706 23.45 -4.80 14.77
CA TRP A 706 22.80 -6.01 14.30
C TRP A 706 22.61 -6.99 15.46
N GLN A 707 21.66 -7.90 15.30
CA GLN A 707 21.34 -8.93 16.30
C GLN A 707 22.51 -9.91 16.55
N ASP A 708 23.51 -9.96 15.66
CA ASP A 708 24.78 -10.68 15.85
C ASP A 708 25.89 -9.83 16.50
N ALA A 709 25.53 -8.66 17.03
CA ALA A 709 26.38 -7.65 17.65
C ALA A 709 27.33 -6.88 16.73
N GLY A 710 27.25 -7.06 15.40
CA GLY A 710 27.97 -6.20 14.46
C GLY A 710 27.43 -4.75 14.50
N PRO A 711 28.26 -3.72 14.31
CA PRO A 711 27.76 -2.35 14.23
C PRO A 711 26.98 -2.13 12.93
N VAL A 712 25.94 -1.31 12.99
CA VAL A 712 25.28 -0.76 11.80
C VAL A 712 26.07 0.43 11.29
N THR A 713 26.41 0.46 10.01
CA THR A 713 27.29 1.50 9.44
C THR A 713 26.76 2.13 8.16
N ALA A 714 27.39 3.24 7.76
CA ALA A 714 27.10 3.94 6.52
C ALA A 714 27.25 3.06 5.26
N TRP A 715 28.11 2.02 5.32
CA TRP A 715 28.26 1.06 4.22
C TRP A 715 27.06 0.12 4.09
N ASP A 716 26.37 -0.21 5.18
CA ASP A 716 25.15 -1.03 5.14
C ASP A 716 23.99 -0.27 4.49
N VAL A 717 23.86 1.02 4.80
CA VAL A 717 22.88 1.92 4.14
C VAL A 717 23.18 1.97 2.64
N LYS A 718 24.43 2.24 2.27
CA LYS A 718 24.84 2.32 0.87
C LYS A 718 24.64 0.99 0.12
N TYR A 719 24.97 -0.14 0.76
CA TYR A 719 24.74 -1.49 0.22
C TYR A 719 23.26 -1.71 -0.08
N SER A 720 22.41 -1.46 0.91
CA SER A 720 20.97 -1.68 0.82
C SER A 720 20.39 -0.89 -0.34
N TYR A 721 20.72 0.40 -0.42
CA TYR A 721 20.12 1.29 -1.42
C TYR A 721 20.57 0.94 -2.84
N ILE A 722 21.86 0.66 -3.04
CA ILE A 722 22.38 0.33 -4.38
C ILE A 722 21.81 -0.98 -4.88
N ASN A 723 21.79 -2.03 -4.04
CA ASN A 723 21.39 -3.35 -4.49
C ASN A 723 19.87 -3.47 -4.64
N LEU A 724 19.08 -2.94 -3.70
CA LEU A 724 17.61 -2.92 -3.83
C LEU A 724 17.17 -2.18 -5.10
N ASN A 725 17.79 -1.03 -5.41
CA ASN A 725 17.52 -0.30 -6.65
C ASN A 725 17.98 -1.07 -7.90
N ALA A 726 19.17 -1.67 -7.86
CA ALA A 726 19.72 -2.40 -9.01
C ALA A 726 18.93 -3.67 -9.34
N THR A 727 18.26 -4.29 -8.36
CA THR A 727 17.38 -5.44 -8.58
C THR A 727 15.93 -5.05 -8.90
N GLY A 728 15.58 -3.77 -8.81
CA GLY A 728 14.20 -3.30 -8.95
C GLY A 728 13.27 -3.91 -7.90
N ALA A 729 13.74 -4.04 -6.65
CA ALA A 729 12.92 -4.54 -5.55
C ALA A 729 11.70 -3.62 -5.31
N PHE A 730 10.57 -4.19 -4.91
CA PHE A 730 9.30 -3.46 -4.71
C PHE A 730 9.46 -2.24 -3.79
N GLN A 731 10.13 -2.40 -2.64
CA GLN A 731 10.41 -1.29 -1.71
C GLN A 731 11.43 -0.24 -2.21
N ALA A 732 12.09 -0.51 -3.34
CA ALA A 732 13.18 0.32 -3.84
C ALA A 732 12.72 1.43 -4.78
N THR A 733 11.42 1.56 -5.05
CA THR A 733 10.88 2.58 -5.97
C THR A 733 11.32 4.00 -5.59
N SER A 734 11.37 4.31 -4.29
CA SER A 734 11.88 5.58 -3.77
C SER A 734 13.36 5.86 -4.09
N LEU A 735 14.14 4.80 -4.31
CA LEU A 735 15.57 4.89 -4.60
C LEU A 735 15.87 5.28 -6.05
N SER A 736 14.86 5.30 -6.93
CA SER A 736 14.98 5.81 -8.30
C SER A 736 15.44 7.27 -8.33
N ASN A 737 15.11 8.06 -7.29
CA ASN A 737 15.53 9.44 -7.13
C ASN A 737 16.99 9.57 -6.63
N VAL A 738 17.63 8.50 -6.13
CA VAL A 738 19.02 8.55 -5.68
C VAL A 738 19.96 8.51 -6.89
N ALA A 739 20.75 9.58 -7.07
CA ALA A 739 21.77 9.68 -8.10
C ALA A 739 23.09 9.03 -7.68
N HIS A 740 23.49 9.24 -6.42
CA HIS A 740 24.74 8.73 -5.87
C HIS A 740 24.69 8.65 -4.34
N ILE A 741 25.57 7.82 -3.75
CA ILE A 741 25.69 7.68 -2.29
C ILE A 741 27.17 7.76 -1.88
N ASN A 742 27.48 8.71 -1.01
CA ASN A 742 28.83 8.96 -0.51
C ASN A 742 28.94 8.62 0.97
N VAL A 743 29.93 7.82 1.33
CA VAL A 743 30.26 7.54 2.73
C VAL A 743 31.40 8.47 3.14
N LEU A 744 31.17 9.27 4.17
CA LEU A 744 32.14 10.26 4.68
C LEU A 744 32.90 9.72 5.90
N ASP A 745 32.26 8.89 6.71
CA ASP A 745 32.87 8.10 7.76
C ASP A 745 31.97 6.88 8.11
N GLU A 746 32.32 6.14 9.16
CA GLU A 746 31.57 4.94 9.60
C GLU A 746 30.08 5.19 9.88
N PHE A 747 29.69 6.40 10.26
CA PHE A 747 28.33 6.76 10.67
C PHE A 747 27.76 7.95 9.89
N THR A 748 28.46 8.48 8.89
CA THR A 748 28.01 9.64 8.11
C THR A 748 27.93 9.28 6.63
N VAL A 749 26.73 9.44 6.07
CA VAL A 749 26.42 9.14 4.67
C VAL A 749 25.63 10.27 4.03
N ASP A 750 25.98 10.60 2.79
CA ASP A 750 25.27 11.56 1.95
C ASP A 750 24.54 10.83 0.82
N LEU A 751 23.26 11.16 0.68
CA LEU A 751 22.43 10.75 -0.45
C LEU A 751 22.32 11.91 -1.44
N ASN A 752 22.98 11.79 -2.59
CA ASN A 752 22.82 12.73 -3.68
C ASN A 752 21.56 12.37 -4.48
N LEU A 753 20.63 13.31 -4.59
CA LEU A 753 19.31 13.09 -5.18
C LEU A 753 19.17 13.81 -6.51
N LYS A 754 18.42 13.20 -7.44
CA LYS A 754 18.07 13.79 -8.76
C LYS A 754 17.06 14.92 -8.62
N ALA A 755 16.24 14.89 -7.58
CA ALA A 755 15.23 15.88 -7.23
C ALA A 755 14.89 15.83 -5.74
N LYS A 756 14.18 16.85 -5.25
CA LYS A 756 13.65 16.90 -3.87
C LYS A 756 12.21 17.39 -3.91
N GLY A 757 11.33 16.58 -3.36
CA GLY A 757 9.91 16.83 -3.10
C GLY A 757 9.59 17.14 -1.64
N PRO A 758 8.30 17.35 -1.32
CA PRO A 758 7.82 17.36 0.06
C PRO A 758 7.82 15.97 0.71
N PHE A 759 7.74 14.88 -0.07
CA PHE A 759 7.63 13.51 0.44
C PHE A 759 8.97 12.76 0.53
N THR A 760 10.01 13.30 -0.10
CA THR A 760 11.32 12.63 -0.27
C THR A 760 11.93 12.07 1.01
N GLU A 761 11.81 12.76 2.16
CA GLU A 761 12.35 12.25 3.42
C GLU A 761 11.62 10.99 3.90
N LEU A 762 10.30 10.95 3.78
CA LEU A 762 9.50 9.80 4.22
C LEU A 762 9.89 8.53 3.47
N PHE A 763 9.91 8.60 2.13
CA PHE A 763 10.15 7.42 1.29
C PHE A 763 11.61 6.98 1.25
N LEU A 764 12.56 7.91 1.28
CA LEU A 764 13.96 7.54 1.43
C LEU A 764 14.23 6.99 2.83
N GLY A 765 13.54 7.49 3.85
CA GLY A 765 13.72 7.07 5.23
C GLY A 765 13.19 5.68 5.55
N GLY A 766 12.12 5.24 4.87
CA GLY A 766 11.42 3.99 5.12
C GLY A 766 12.02 2.74 4.48
N VAL A 767 13.14 2.85 3.76
CA VAL A 767 13.77 1.70 3.08
C VAL A 767 14.46 0.78 4.10
N THR A 768 14.27 -0.53 3.93
CA THR A 768 14.90 -1.56 4.77
C THR A 768 16.43 -1.48 4.72
N ILE A 769 17.09 -1.40 5.87
CA ILE A 769 18.55 -1.48 5.97
C ILE A 769 18.97 -2.94 6.23
N MET A 770 19.77 -3.49 5.31
CA MET A 770 20.30 -4.85 5.36
C MET A 770 21.78 -4.88 5.78
N PRO A 771 22.21 -5.91 6.54
CA PRO A 771 23.61 -6.10 6.90
C PRO A 771 24.45 -6.53 5.69
N GLY A 772 25.35 -5.66 5.23
CA GLY A 772 26.18 -5.95 4.07
C GLY A 772 27.12 -7.14 4.29
N HIS A 773 27.53 -7.41 5.54
CA HIS A 773 28.38 -8.57 5.87
C HIS A 773 27.72 -9.92 5.64
N ILE A 774 26.38 -9.97 5.57
CA ILE A 774 25.59 -11.17 5.31
C ILE A 774 25.18 -11.25 3.84
N TRP A 775 24.66 -10.17 3.30
CA TRP A 775 24.02 -10.18 1.99
C TRP A 775 24.99 -9.96 0.81
N SER A 776 26.17 -9.36 1.04
CA SER A 776 27.17 -9.12 0.00
C SER A 776 27.94 -10.39 -0.38
N ALA A 777 28.30 -10.52 -1.66
CA ALA A 777 29.14 -11.64 -2.11
C ALA A 777 30.58 -11.62 -1.55
N CYS A 778 31.01 -10.53 -0.91
CA CYS A 778 32.33 -10.44 -0.26
C CYS A 778 32.45 -11.26 1.03
N GLY A 779 31.32 -11.58 1.67
CA GLY A 779 31.26 -12.22 2.98
C GLY A 779 31.80 -11.37 4.14
N ALA A 780 31.49 -11.82 5.36
CA ALA A 780 31.72 -11.04 6.58
C ALA A 780 33.19 -10.71 6.87
N SER A 781 34.14 -11.58 6.51
CA SER A 781 35.56 -11.33 6.78
C SER A 781 36.09 -10.12 6.02
N THR A 782 35.70 -10.00 4.75
CA THR A 782 36.13 -8.89 3.89
C THR A 782 35.40 -7.62 4.32
N TRP A 783 34.09 -7.71 4.56
CA TRP A 783 33.27 -6.59 5.02
C TRP A 783 33.80 -6.01 6.34
N ASN A 784 33.94 -6.82 7.38
CA ASN A 784 34.30 -6.34 8.72
C ASN A 784 35.75 -5.83 8.81
N SER A 785 36.64 -6.21 7.88
CA SER A 785 38.06 -5.85 7.93
C SER A 785 38.37 -4.37 7.73
N GLY A 786 37.44 -3.59 7.17
CA GLY A 786 37.63 -2.16 6.99
C GLY A 786 36.41 -1.30 7.31
N VAL A 787 35.39 -1.82 7.97
CA VAL A 787 34.25 -1.01 8.46
C VAL A 787 34.57 -0.37 9.82
N THR A 788 35.15 -1.12 10.76
CA THR A 788 35.25 -0.70 12.17
C THR A 788 36.43 0.22 12.46
N GLY A 789 36.20 1.30 13.20
CA GLY A 789 37.25 2.17 13.75
C GLY A 789 37.74 3.26 12.79
N LYS A 790 36.96 3.55 11.73
CA LYS A 790 37.25 4.61 10.76
C LYS A 790 36.53 5.90 11.17
N GLU A 791 36.98 6.49 12.28
CA GLU A 791 36.69 7.90 12.55
C GLU A 791 37.64 8.77 11.72
N ILE A 792 37.17 9.24 10.57
CA ILE A 792 37.93 10.21 9.78
C ILE A 792 37.30 11.57 10.02
N SER A 793 37.94 12.42 10.83
CA SER A 793 37.50 13.81 10.95
C SER A 793 37.69 14.52 9.60
N GLY A 794 36.62 14.77 8.85
CA GLY A 794 36.67 15.54 7.61
C GLY A 794 35.47 15.33 6.69
N THR A 795 35.43 16.07 5.59
CA THR A 795 34.40 15.98 4.52
C THR A 795 34.84 15.16 3.31
N ASN A 796 35.95 14.42 3.44
CA ASN A 796 36.52 13.65 2.34
C ASN A 796 35.82 12.29 2.25
N ILE A 797 35.49 11.88 1.01
CA ILE A 797 34.91 10.57 0.74
C ILE A 797 35.91 9.48 1.11
N VAL A 798 35.45 8.49 1.88
CA VAL A 798 36.28 7.38 2.31
C VAL A 798 36.40 6.36 1.18
N SER A 799 37.59 6.19 0.63
CA SER A 799 37.90 5.02 -0.19
C SER A 799 38.17 3.83 0.73
N ALA A 800 37.24 2.89 0.76
CA ALA A 800 37.25 1.76 1.67
C ALA A 800 37.16 0.44 0.85
N PRO A 801 37.88 -0.64 1.22
CA PRO A 801 37.78 -1.96 0.55
C PRO A 801 36.33 -2.43 0.34
N GLU A 802 35.44 -2.08 1.26
CA GLU A 802 34.01 -2.37 1.29
C GLU A 802 33.26 -1.77 0.09
N THR A 803 33.79 -0.69 -0.49
CA THR A 803 33.19 -0.07 -1.68
C THR A 803 33.17 -1.04 -2.85
N ALA A 804 34.13 -1.98 -2.91
CA ALA A 804 34.11 -3.06 -3.90
C ALA A 804 33.06 -4.14 -3.59
N CYS A 805 32.60 -4.23 -2.34
CA CYS A 805 31.62 -5.19 -1.85
C CYS A 805 30.17 -4.74 -1.99
N ILE A 806 29.95 -3.46 -2.29
CA ILE A 806 28.62 -2.88 -2.41
C ILE A 806 27.97 -3.16 -3.77
N GLY A 807 28.76 -3.24 -4.84
CA GLY A 807 28.24 -3.21 -6.20
C GLY A 807 28.06 -1.78 -6.72
N ALA A 808 27.40 -1.64 -7.86
CA ALA A 808 27.10 -0.36 -8.49
C ALA A 808 25.63 -0.29 -8.93
N PHE A 809 25.13 0.91 -9.21
CA PHE A 809 23.78 1.07 -9.78
C PHE A 809 23.67 0.26 -11.08
N GLY A 810 22.68 -0.65 -11.14
CA GLY A 810 22.48 -1.58 -12.26
C GLY A 810 23.44 -2.77 -12.30
N ALA A 811 24.35 -2.91 -11.32
CA ALA A 811 25.28 -4.02 -11.20
C ALA A 811 25.41 -4.45 -9.73
N PRO A 812 24.45 -5.24 -9.21
CA PRO A 812 24.41 -5.61 -7.80
C PRO A 812 25.56 -6.55 -7.42
N ASN A 813 25.97 -6.53 -6.15
CA ASN A 813 26.96 -7.44 -5.57
C ASN A 813 26.35 -8.26 -4.44
N ILE A 814 25.61 -9.31 -4.81
CA ILE A 814 24.76 -10.11 -3.91
C ILE A 814 25.32 -11.53 -3.79
N VAL A 815 25.33 -12.05 -2.57
CA VAL A 815 25.86 -13.39 -2.27
C VAL A 815 25.09 -14.50 -2.97
N THR A 816 25.79 -15.59 -3.28
CA THR A 816 25.22 -16.83 -3.82
C THR A 816 25.45 -17.96 -2.82
N VAL A 817 24.38 -18.61 -2.38
CA VAL A 817 24.43 -19.74 -1.44
C VAL A 817 23.84 -20.96 -2.13
N GLY A 818 24.56 -22.08 -2.14
CA GLY A 818 24.08 -23.30 -2.78
C GLY A 818 23.81 -23.18 -4.30
N GLY A 819 24.36 -22.17 -4.97
CA GLY A 819 24.12 -21.87 -6.39
C GLY A 819 22.95 -20.91 -6.65
N THR A 820 22.23 -20.49 -5.61
CA THR A 820 21.11 -19.53 -5.72
C THR A 820 21.55 -18.15 -5.21
N ARG A 821 21.32 -17.11 -6.01
CA ARG A 821 21.60 -15.70 -5.63
C ARG A 821 20.59 -15.25 -4.58
N ALA A 822 21.01 -14.47 -3.58
CA ALA A 822 20.16 -14.14 -2.42
C ALA A 822 18.96 -13.23 -2.75
N ASP A 823 18.89 -12.63 -3.93
CA ASP A 823 17.78 -11.86 -4.46
C ASP A 823 16.92 -12.66 -5.46
N SER A 824 17.16 -13.96 -5.60
CA SER A 824 16.29 -14.82 -6.40
C SER A 824 14.94 -15.03 -5.70
N PRO A 825 13.81 -15.12 -6.44
CA PRO A 825 12.54 -15.56 -5.88
C PRO A 825 12.59 -16.94 -5.21
N THR A 826 13.57 -17.77 -5.59
CA THR A 826 13.75 -19.13 -5.04
C THR A 826 14.67 -19.17 -3.81
N PHE A 827 15.24 -18.03 -3.42
CA PHE A 827 16.09 -17.94 -2.23
C PHE A 827 15.24 -17.76 -0.97
N ASP A 828 15.27 -18.77 -0.10
CA ASP A 828 14.65 -18.69 1.21
C ASP A 828 15.65 -18.17 2.27
N PRO A 829 15.48 -16.94 2.79
CA PRO A 829 16.37 -16.39 3.80
C PRO A 829 16.24 -17.09 5.17
N VAL A 830 15.13 -17.76 5.45
CA VAL A 830 14.94 -18.53 6.71
C VAL A 830 15.87 -19.73 6.70
N THR A 831 15.77 -20.59 5.67
CA THR A 831 16.59 -21.81 5.56
C THR A 831 18.09 -21.49 5.50
N ASN A 832 18.47 -20.32 4.97
CA ASN A 832 19.86 -19.91 4.84
C ASN A 832 20.40 -19.12 6.05
N ASN A 833 19.58 -18.83 7.07
CA ASN A 833 19.91 -18.06 8.27
C ASN A 833 20.26 -16.57 8.00
N PHE A 834 19.52 -15.91 7.11
CA PHE A 834 19.79 -14.53 6.68
C PHE A 834 18.98 -13.46 7.43
N LEU A 835 17.98 -13.86 8.22
CA LEU A 835 17.08 -12.96 8.95
C LEU A 835 17.72 -12.42 10.25
N ILE A 836 18.90 -11.82 10.11
CA ILE A 836 19.60 -11.09 11.15
C ILE A 836 19.41 -9.61 10.82
N GLY A 837 18.64 -8.90 11.64
CA GLY A 837 18.41 -7.47 11.45
C GLY A 837 18.80 -6.67 12.68
N SER A 838 18.19 -5.50 12.87
CA SER A 838 18.50 -4.55 13.95
C SER A 838 17.31 -4.22 14.84
N SER A 839 16.10 -4.66 14.46
CA SER A 839 14.85 -4.32 15.11
C SER A 839 14.57 -5.23 16.32
N ALA A 840 13.42 -5.02 16.96
CA ALA A 840 13.10 -5.52 18.29
C ALA A 840 13.02 -7.05 18.41
N PHE A 841 12.71 -7.78 17.33
CA PHE A 841 12.53 -9.23 17.37
C PHE A 841 13.62 -9.97 16.59
N THR A 842 14.29 -10.90 17.26
CA THR A 842 15.37 -11.71 16.67
C THR A 842 14.84 -13.03 16.12
N CYS A 843 15.14 -13.36 14.86
CA CYS A 843 14.84 -14.70 14.32
C CYS A 843 15.86 -15.71 14.86
N GLN A 844 15.54 -16.44 15.93
CA GLN A 844 16.43 -17.44 16.55
C GLN A 844 15.86 -18.86 16.50
N SER A 845 16.68 -19.84 16.07
CA SER A 845 16.27 -21.24 15.99
C SER A 845 16.00 -21.84 17.38
N ILE A 846 14.90 -22.60 17.49
CA ILE A 846 14.52 -23.36 18.69
C ILE A 846 14.95 -24.84 18.65
N GLY A 847 15.71 -25.25 17.62
CA GLY A 847 16.17 -26.64 17.42
C GLY A 847 15.09 -27.61 16.92
N GLY A 848 15.49 -28.86 16.60
CA GLY A 848 14.59 -29.93 16.15
C GLY A 848 15.23 -30.82 15.07
N THR A 849 14.51 -31.87 14.61
CA THR A 849 15.04 -32.81 13.61
C THR A 849 15.08 -32.15 12.24
N GLY A 850 16.28 -31.91 11.71
CA GLY A 850 16.48 -31.20 10.43
C GLY A 850 16.64 -29.68 10.58
N HIS A 851 16.90 -29.18 11.78
CA HIS A 851 17.01 -27.73 12.04
C HIS A 851 18.40 -27.35 12.59
N PRO A 852 18.79 -26.06 12.47
CA PRO A 852 19.96 -25.54 13.15
C PRO A 852 19.90 -25.77 14.67
N ALA A 853 21.05 -25.66 15.34
CA ALA A 853 21.10 -25.77 16.79
C ALA A 853 20.27 -24.66 17.46
N VAL A 854 19.67 -24.97 18.61
CA VAL A 854 19.00 -23.98 19.46
C VAL A 854 19.93 -22.78 19.65
N GLY A 855 19.40 -21.59 19.40
CA GLY A 855 20.15 -20.36 19.56
C GLY A 855 20.79 -19.80 18.28
N THR A 856 20.75 -20.55 17.17
CA THR A 856 21.27 -20.07 15.87
C THR A 856 20.44 -18.88 15.38
N LEU A 857 21.09 -17.74 15.16
CA LEU A 857 20.46 -16.52 14.65
C LEU A 857 20.19 -16.61 13.15
N GLY A 858 19.19 -15.87 12.67
CA GLY A 858 18.81 -15.75 11.27
C GLY A 858 17.88 -16.83 10.73
N GLY A 859 17.77 -17.99 11.41
CA GLY A 859 16.97 -19.14 10.96
C GLY A 859 15.68 -19.40 11.73
N GLY A 860 15.29 -18.50 12.64
CA GLY A 860 14.21 -18.72 13.63
C GLY A 860 12.80 -18.29 13.26
N CYS A 861 12.51 -17.96 12.02
CA CYS A 861 11.20 -17.45 11.61
C CYS A 861 10.56 -18.46 10.65
N SER A 862 9.75 -19.41 11.12
CA SER A 862 9.37 -20.58 10.31
C SER A 862 7.89 -20.60 9.90
N ILE A 863 7.61 -20.92 8.62
CA ILE A 863 6.31 -21.49 8.21
C ILE A 863 6.25 -23.00 8.42
N ASP A 864 7.40 -23.68 8.48
CA ASP A 864 7.66 -24.84 9.32
C ASP A 864 9.05 -25.43 9.08
N ASN A 865 9.98 -24.97 9.89
CA ASN A 865 10.76 -25.98 10.59
C ASN A 865 10.30 -26.05 12.05
N THR A 866 8.95 -26.10 12.08
CA THR A 866 7.91 -26.60 12.98
C THR A 866 7.65 -25.94 14.35
N GLN A 867 6.99 -24.76 14.30
CA GLN A 867 6.07 -24.14 15.27
C GLN A 867 6.56 -23.74 16.69
N ALA A 868 6.09 -22.54 17.10
CA ALA A 868 5.74 -22.17 18.48
C ALA A 868 4.58 -23.10 19.00
N PRO A 869 3.89 -22.90 20.14
CA PRO A 869 3.17 -23.96 20.87
C PRO A 869 2.22 -24.86 20.02
N ALA A 870 2.11 -26.13 20.41
CA ALA A 870 1.61 -27.27 19.61
C ALA A 870 0.33 -27.02 18.76
N PHE A 871 0.37 -27.55 17.53
CA PHE A 871 -0.72 -27.68 16.55
C PHE A 871 -2.11 -27.87 17.21
N GLY A 872 -3.01 -26.93 16.94
CA GLY A 872 -4.24 -26.72 17.71
C GLY A 872 -4.40 -25.30 18.27
N LEU A 873 -3.51 -24.38 17.86
CA LEU A 873 -3.66 -22.94 17.94
C LEU A 873 -3.90 -22.41 16.53
#